data_AF-A0A1V9ZHR5-F1
#
_entry.id   AF-A0A1V9ZHR5-F1
#
_cell.length_a   1.000
_cell.length_b   1.000
_cell.length_c   1.000
_cell.angle_alpha   90.00
_cell.angle_beta   90.00
_cell.angle_gamma   90.00
#
_symmetry.space_group_name_H-M   'P 1'
#
loop_
_entity.id
_entity.type
_entity.pdbx_description
1 polymer ?
#
loop_
_entity_poly.entity_id
_entity_poly.type
_entity_poly.pdbx_seq_one_letter_code
_entity_poly.pdbx_strand_id
1 'polypeptide(L)'
;MLHSVAAFYFICMAFVCAVIPIDQATVLWLWSRPASCVASIFLGLIHVYGFFEIIRPRRARPKRIHVSTVQLSTRVAPVWATCLVQRWMSLFGRYGYFGLYGPHYELRLMTKILLQLPLQAYRAYVIGVLLTSPGSSALFSSCFVGSCVAQAVAIYASQRSVRRWCGAVADVIFSFVMSIGIPVVLVGRAVIELFIAGKNTLLYDHTWLNKGIMVTRYIVNTSFWDFILKLVLNGACIFALLTFSSAIQVPVGTSALLQPRSFELARKPFAIVLLTAALVITVLASASLRPRDCPPGCRLQSYPWFTLQCNCLMYTLNCDEWPVADVDAFVAASLPHVFDLTITRCNLPHGLAPSAVAGLVNLYALQLDSTGTVDWQLPALPLNVLSLVLSNIPLAGIPRMLGPDAMHLNYLYLRNVSLTTNKSLPEWNSLFMLDISGAGVNPMPDFVARLPLSELGWSSNGLTTLPMDVPAMPSLRKFRCFNNTITHLPDDWSRLASTIQHVYLNGNPLMDLPPSLPFSLLNTSRVVIRDTRYCNELLVKAAEAAAPVWTPMEAQILTNLEVICGHDCGVGCIPELLGNTQCDPQCNVPAYHAKVLFIWSRSACASACFILAALHFLGITFVLARPRPSARIAPGPSVNDVNPMQAQTPSWSLYGFFGLYGPYYELRLVLKQSVQIPLQAYRAYELSRLLTNQWYSLLFGLVLAGNCIALPLCLSVRRRHTRRWSGAIVDALFGFCMSIGLPLATVLGAIIDMYFRTDRRQLLSDRIWLNSSILLARFLVIDSAEDALILLVLQCTFWLSLYTLSAGIRVERGHEKRRSTVSFRSSHNTTSTRSSQSRFSLPSSLVLQLLPEAQRQLAAIRHTSFWRPLALVSYAIAGIVLSVVAASFVRETCHPGCHLQSYPWFTSHCSCIMYTLDCKALGVTDVDEFIALHLTNVFDLTLARCPLPEGLNASTLARLTSIYSLQMSETQTARWDLSPDALPRSLFALYLQSVPLTAIPTILHDLPPNLLYLFLRGVSLSDNKTLPAWSGLTILEITGAGLTEIPAEVLRQPLTHLSWDDNALTELPTALLVSSTLHSVSCINNAITTVPLFAWPASLQQLLLNGNPLSELPATLPFQWINKAKIVIRDTPYCNNLLVSTPADNWTSLDHLIHANVGSICSNDCGVGCTIDRVGDGNCDLQCNVSKCYFDSGDCDP
;
A
#
# COMPACT_ATOMS: atom_id res chain seq x y z
N MET A 1 7.97 2.52 22.80
CA MET A 1 7.24 2.65 21.52
C MET A 1 7.73 3.84 20.69
N LEU A 2 7.41 5.11 20.98
CA LEU A 2 7.87 6.25 20.15
C LEU A 2 9.40 6.30 19.98
N HIS A 3 10.16 6.11 21.07
CA HIS A 3 11.62 5.98 20.99
C HIS A 3 12.08 4.77 20.16
N SER A 4 11.33 3.67 20.19
CA SER A 4 11.63 2.44 19.45
C SER A 4 11.41 2.63 17.95
N VAL A 5 10.29 3.26 17.56
CA VAL A 5 9.98 3.62 16.16
C VAL A 5 11.00 4.61 15.62
N ALA A 6 11.35 5.64 16.40
CA ALA A 6 12.38 6.60 16.03
C ALA A 6 13.77 5.95 15.86
N ALA A 7 14.17 5.08 16.79
CA ALA A 7 15.43 4.36 16.70
C ALA A 7 15.47 3.47 15.45
N PHE A 8 14.39 2.73 15.17
CA PHE A 8 14.27 1.91 13.97
C PHE A 8 14.38 2.75 12.69
N TYR A 9 13.66 3.87 12.61
CA TYR A 9 13.74 4.80 11.48
C TYR A 9 15.19 5.28 11.22
N PHE A 10 15.91 5.69 12.27
CA PHE A 10 17.30 6.14 12.12
C PHE A 10 18.29 5.01 11.77
N ILE A 11 18.05 3.78 12.24
CA ILE A 11 18.82 2.60 11.85
C ILE A 11 18.62 2.31 10.36
N CYS A 12 17.36 2.32 9.90
CA CYS A 12 17.04 2.17 8.48
C CYS A 12 17.69 3.27 7.64
N MET A 13 17.65 4.54 8.09
CA MET A 13 18.30 5.65 7.39
C MET A 13 19.82 5.53 7.33
N ALA A 14 20.46 5.07 8.40
CA ALA A 14 21.90 4.82 8.41
C ALA A 14 22.27 3.71 7.42
N PHE A 15 21.47 2.64 7.35
CA PHE A 15 21.65 1.56 6.38
C PHE A 15 21.48 2.07 4.94
N VAL A 16 20.41 2.81 4.66
CA VAL A 16 20.16 3.40 3.34
C VAL A 16 21.32 4.30 2.91
N CYS A 17 21.78 5.22 3.78
CA CYS A 17 22.91 6.09 3.46
C CYS A 17 24.24 5.33 3.26
N ALA A 18 24.41 4.16 3.88
CA ALA A 18 25.60 3.32 3.73
C ALA A 18 25.58 2.50 2.43
N VAL A 19 24.39 2.13 1.95
CA VAL A 19 24.19 1.24 0.79
C VAL A 19 24.01 2.02 -0.52
N ILE A 20 23.60 3.30 -0.48
CA ILE A 20 23.45 4.12 -1.70
C ILE A 20 24.82 4.27 -2.41
N PRO A 21 24.95 3.80 -3.67
CA PRO A 21 26.19 3.90 -4.43
C PRO A 21 26.45 5.34 -4.92
N ILE A 22 27.69 5.63 -5.35
CA ILE A 22 28.20 7.00 -5.51
C ILE A 22 27.51 7.78 -6.61
N ASP A 23 27.19 7.08 -7.68
CA ASP A 23 26.44 7.50 -8.85
C ASP A 23 24.97 7.83 -8.54
N GLN A 24 24.34 7.16 -7.58
CA GLN A 24 22.95 7.44 -7.17
C GLN A 24 22.85 8.57 -6.13
N ALA A 25 23.96 8.87 -5.45
CA ALA A 25 24.03 9.94 -4.47
C ALA A 25 23.87 11.33 -5.10
N THR A 26 24.35 11.53 -6.33
CA THR A 26 24.20 12.79 -7.09
C THR A 26 22.75 13.02 -7.48
N VAL A 27 22.03 12.00 -7.96
CA VAL A 27 20.58 12.06 -8.23
C VAL A 27 19.79 12.49 -7.00
N LEU A 28 20.16 11.96 -5.84
CA LEU A 28 19.49 12.24 -4.57
C LEU A 28 19.95 13.54 -3.90
N TRP A 29 20.86 14.29 -4.53
CA TRP A 29 21.56 15.46 -3.97
C TRP A 29 22.23 15.19 -2.63
N LEU A 30 22.67 13.96 -2.37
CA LEU A 30 23.16 13.55 -1.07
C LEU A 30 24.46 14.30 -0.69
N TRP A 31 24.38 15.19 0.30
CA TRP A 31 25.46 16.09 0.68
C TRP A 31 26.71 15.38 1.20
N SER A 32 26.53 14.41 2.11
CA SER A 32 27.62 13.59 2.64
C SER A 32 27.08 12.29 3.22
N ARG A 33 27.48 11.16 2.64
CA ARG A 33 27.17 9.81 3.13
C ARG A 33 27.71 9.56 4.54
N PRO A 34 29.02 9.69 4.80
CA PRO A 34 29.56 9.39 6.13
C PRO A 34 28.97 10.30 7.21
N ALA A 35 28.79 11.60 6.95
CA ALA A 35 28.18 12.51 7.93
C ALA A 35 26.72 12.16 8.22
N SER A 36 25.94 11.80 7.18
CA SER A 36 24.53 11.40 7.33
C SER A 36 24.38 10.07 8.07
N CYS A 37 25.25 9.10 7.79
CA CYS A 37 25.32 7.82 8.52
C CYS A 37 25.65 8.06 10.00
N VAL A 38 26.74 8.78 10.28
CA VAL A 38 27.19 9.06 11.66
C VAL A 38 26.11 9.81 12.44
N ALA A 39 25.48 10.82 11.84
CA ALA A 39 24.40 11.56 12.49
C ALA A 39 23.16 10.69 12.74
N SER A 40 22.77 9.84 11.78
CA SER A 40 21.62 8.93 11.95
C SER A 40 21.91 7.89 13.03
N ILE A 41 23.10 7.29 13.05
CA ILE A 41 23.54 6.37 14.10
C ILE A 41 23.52 7.07 15.46
N PHE A 42 24.08 8.28 15.55
CA PHE A 42 24.11 9.05 16.78
C PHE A 42 22.70 9.38 17.31
N LEU A 43 21.80 9.87 16.44
CA LEU A 43 20.41 10.14 16.78
C LEU A 43 19.67 8.86 17.20
N GLY A 44 19.89 7.76 16.48
CA GLY A 44 19.36 6.44 16.82
C GLY A 44 19.82 5.95 18.20
N LEU A 45 21.13 6.05 18.49
CA LEU A 45 21.70 5.68 19.79
C LEU A 45 21.14 6.53 20.93
N ILE A 46 20.87 7.82 20.72
CA ILE A 46 20.22 8.67 21.73
C ILE A 46 18.77 8.21 21.96
N HIS A 47 18.03 7.82 20.92
CA HIS A 47 16.68 7.27 21.10
C HIS A 47 16.70 5.92 21.82
N VAL A 48 17.68 5.06 21.53
CA VAL A 48 17.92 3.80 22.25
C VAL A 48 18.27 4.07 23.72
N TYR A 49 19.12 5.06 24.01
CA TYR A 49 19.39 5.52 25.38
C TYR A 49 18.11 6.00 26.08
N GLY A 50 17.29 6.82 25.41
CA GLY A 50 16.00 7.27 25.92
C GLY A 50 15.04 6.11 26.23
N PHE A 51 15.03 5.08 25.37
CA PHE A 51 14.29 3.83 25.61
C PHE A 51 14.81 3.07 26.84
N PHE A 52 16.13 2.92 26.97
CA PHE A 52 16.74 2.28 28.14
C PHE A 52 16.54 3.07 29.44
N GLU A 53 16.56 4.40 29.41
CA GLU A 53 16.23 5.22 30.58
C GLU A 53 14.76 5.10 31.01
N ILE A 54 13.87 4.68 30.12
CA ILE A 54 12.47 4.36 30.46
C ILE A 54 12.39 2.95 31.09
N ILE A 55 13.18 1.99 30.61
CA ILE A 55 13.12 0.58 31.02
C ILE A 55 13.98 0.28 32.25
N ARG A 56 15.09 1.00 32.47
CA ARG A 56 16.01 0.75 33.59
C ARG A 56 15.27 0.84 34.93
N PRO A 57 15.20 -0.25 35.72
CA PRO A 57 14.67 -0.20 37.08
C PRO A 57 15.64 0.57 37.96
N ARG A 58 15.35 1.84 38.25
CA ARG A 58 16.16 2.62 39.19
C ARG A 58 15.90 2.10 40.60
N ARG A 59 16.87 1.37 41.17
CA ARG A 59 16.96 1.12 42.62
C ARG A 59 16.98 2.47 43.34
N ALA A 60 15.86 2.87 43.91
CA ALA A 60 15.76 4.10 44.68
C ALA A 60 16.53 3.97 46.00
N ARG A 61 17.75 4.51 46.08
CA ARG A 61 18.28 5.04 47.34
C ARG A 61 18.18 6.57 47.26
N PRO A 62 17.28 7.23 48.02
CA PRO A 62 17.27 8.67 48.08
C PRO A 62 18.39 9.11 49.04
N LYS A 63 19.60 9.38 48.54
CA LYS A 63 20.45 10.32 49.27
C LYS A 63 19.81 11.69 49.12
N ARG A 64 19.48 12.35 50.22
CA ARG A 64 19.17 13.79 50.25
C ARG A 64 20.30 14.50 49.51
N ILE A 65 20.01 15.05 48.34
CA ILE A 65 20.94 15.94 47.66
C ILE A 65 20.74 17.30 48.32
N HIS A 66 21.56 17.58 49.33
CA HIS A 66 22.03 18.94 49.49
C HIS A 66 22.83 19.29 48.24
N VAL A 67 22.64 20.52 47.75
CA VAL A 67 23.43 21.10 46.68
C VAL A 67 24.85 21.32 47.21
N SER A 68 25.63 20.26 47.25
CA SER A 68 27.09 20.29 47.33
C SER A 68 27.60 18.98 46.74
N THR A 69 28.29 19.10 45.60
CA THR A 69 29.28 18.15 45.09
C THR A 69 28.94 16.64 45.20
N VAL A 70 28.04 16.15 44.35
CA VAL A 70 27.87 14.70 44.17
C VAL A 70 28.87 14.20 43.12
N GLN A 71 30.00 13.65 43.55
CA GLN A 71 30.82 12.77 42.72
C GLN A 71 30.02 11.49 42.41
N LEU A 72 29.69 11.27 41.13
CA LEU A 72 29.14 10.00 40.65
C LEU A 72 30.29 9.00 40.46
N SER A 73 30.41 8.04 41.38
CA SER A 73 31.18 6.81 41.15
C SER A 73 30.37 5.88 40.25
N THR A 74 30.67 5.90 38.94
CA THR A 74 30.24 4.88 37.99
C THR A 74 31.48 4.40 37.22
N ARG A 75 31.97 3.21 37.57
CA ARG A 75 33.24 2.60 37.13
C ARG A 75 33.40 2.30 35.62
N VAL A 76 32.58 2.84 34.71
CA VAL A 76 32.70 2.50 33.27
C VAL A 76 32.41 3.69 32.33
N ALA A 77 32.17 4.91 32.84
CA ALA A 77 31.93 6.08 31.98
C ALA A 77 33.04 7.12 32.15
N PRO A 78 33.57 7.70 31.07
CA PRO A 78 34.63 8.70 31.17
C PRO A 78 34.14 9.97 31.88
N VAL A 79 35.03 10.58 32.69
CA VAL A 79 34.73 11.69 33.63
C VAL A 79 34.07 12.91 32.97
N TRP A 80 34.35 13.16 31.68
CA TRP A 80 33.74 14.25 30.93
C TRP A 80 32.23 14.01 30.68
N ALA A 81 31.81 12.76 30.49
CA ALA A 81 30.42 12.40 30.21
C ALA A 81 29.52 12.55 31.46
N THR A 82 30.04 12.20 32.64
CA THR A 82 29.30 12.38 33.91
C THR A 82 29.13 13.85 34.27
N CYS A 83 30.12 14.69 33.99
CA CYS A 83 30.07 16.14 34.20
C CYS A 83 29.06 16.83 33.26
N LEU A 84 29.01 16.41 32.00
CA LEU A 84 28.04 16.85 31.00
C LEU A 84 26.60 16.48 31.38
N VAL A 85 26.36 15.25 31.82
CA VAL A 85 25.03 14.78 32.26
C VAL A 85 24.55 15.55 33.49
N GLN A 86 25.44 15.86 34.44
CA GLN A 86 25.12 16.68 35.61
C GLN A 86 24.72 18.11 35.24
N ARG A 87 25.48 18.77 34.36
CA ARG A 87 25.13 20.11 33.85
C ARG A 87 23.84 20.10 33.03
N TRP A 88 23.61 19.07 32.23
CA TRP A 88 22.38 18.91 31.47
C TRP A 88 21.17 18.76 32.38
N MET A 89 21.27 17.93 33.43
CA MET A 89 20.19 17.73 34.39
C MET A 89 19.94 18.99 35.25
N SER A 90 20.96 19.78 35.57
CA SER A 90 20.81 21.04 36.32
C SER A 90 20.16 22.15 35.50
N LEU A 91 20.35 22.15 34.18
CA LEU A 91 19.74 23.13 33.28
C LEU A 91 18.35 22.68 32.79
N PHE A 92 18.23 21.46 32.27
CA PHE A 92 17.05 21.01 31.52
C PHE A 92 16.27 19.87 32.19
N GLY A 93 16.78 19.32 33.29
CA GLY A 93 16.07 18.34 34.10
C GLY A 93 14.79 18.93 34.71
N ARG A 94 13.98 18.09 35.36
CA ARG A 94 12.62 18.44 35.85
C ARG A 94 12.52 19.78 36.59
N TYR A 95 13.46 20.04 37.50
CA TYR A 95 13.56 21.28 38.30
C TYR A 95 14.78 22.13 37.91
N GLY A 96 15.44 21.79 36.81
CA GLY A 96 16.55 22.58 36.30
C GLY A 96 16.08 23.98 35.93
N TYR A 97 17.04 24.88 35.73
CA TYR A 97 16.77 26.31 35.50
C TYR A 97 15.78 26.55 34.33
N PHE A 98 15.89 25.76 33.27
CA PHE A 98 15.02 25.71 32.08
C PHE A 98 14.14 24.44 32.04
N GLY A 99 14.02 23.72 33.16
CA GLY A 99 13.19 22.52 33.29
C GLY A 99 11.69 22.81 33.21
N LEU A 100 10.85 21.78 33.04
CA LEU A 100 9.39 21.92 33.00
C LEU A 100 8.81 22.64 34.24
N TYR A 101 9.42 22.44 35.41
CA TYR A 101 9.05 23.12 36.64
C TYR A 101 9.97 24.28 37.00
N GLY A 102 10.99 24.56 36.18
CA GLY A 102 11.98 25.61 36.40
C GLY A 102 11.42 27.03 36.35
N PRO A 103 12.21 28.01 36.85
CA PRO A 103 11.90 29.43 36.78
C PRO A 103 11.73 29.94 35.33
N HIS A 104 12.57 29.47 34.41
CA HIS A 104 12.66 30.01 33.04
C HIS A 104 12.11 29.05 31.97
N TYR A 105 11.14 28.20 32.31
CA TYR A 105 10.48 27.31 31.34
C TYR A 105 9.86 28.07 30.15
N GLU A 106 9.21 29.21 30.43
CA GLU A 106 8.56 30.02 29.40
C GLU A 106 9.60 30.61 28.42
N LEU A 107 10.78 31.01 28.93
CA LEU A 107 11.88 31.48 28.10
C LEU A 107 12.41 30.36 27.20
N ARG A 108 12.58 29.13 27.73
CA ARG A 108 12.93 27.96 26.91
C ARG A 108 11.91 27.67 25.82
N LEU A 109 10.62 27.72 26.15
CA LEU A 109 9.54 27.50 25.19
C LEU A 109 9.56 28.58 24.09
N MET A 110 9.75 29.85 24.47
CA MET A 110 9.91 30.96 23.53
C MET A 110 11.13 30.80 22.63
N THR A 111 12.31 30.53 23.19
CA THR A 111 13.53 30.29 22.40
C THR A 111 13.36 29.12 21.45
N LYS A 112 12.70 28.04 21.91
CA LYS A 112 12.40 26.89 21.07
C LYS A 112 11.48 27.25 19.91
N ILE A 113 10.41 27.99 20.16
CA ILE A 113 9.45 28.39 19.11
C ILE A 113 10.10 29.35 18.11
N LEU A 114 10.88 30.33 18.58
CA LEU A 114 11.61 31.26 17.71
C LEU A 114 12.63 30.55 16.82
N LEU A 115 13.24 29.46 17.30
CA LEU A 115 14.16 28.65 16.52
C LEU A 115 13.44 27.65 15.60
N GLN A 116 12.40 26.99 16.08
CA GLN A 116 11.76 25.85 15.41
C GLN A 116 10.74 26.29 14.36
N LEU A 117 10.00 27.38 14.60
CA LEU A 117 8.94 27.82 13.70
C LEU A 117 9.47 28.22 12.30
N PRO A 118 10.56 29.00 12.16
CA PRO A 118 11.13 29.30 10.84
C PRO A 118 11.67 28.04 10.14
N LEU A 119 12.31 27.13 10.89
CA LEU A 119 12.85 25.88 10.34
C LEU A 119 11.74 24.93 9.88
N GLN A 120 10.61 24.89 10.60
CA GLN A 120 9.42 24.11 10.22
C GLN A 120 8.70 24.72 9.02
N ALA A 121 8.60 26.05 8.94
CA ALA A 121 8.05 26.74 7.77
C ALA A 121 8.90 26.49 6.52
N TYR A 122 10.23 26.54 6.65
CA TYR A 122 11.14 26.19 5.57
C TYR A 122 10.98 24.72 5.13
N ARG A 123 10.86 23.78 6.08
CA ARG A 123 10.57 22.37 5.76
C ARG A 123 9.27 22.19 5.00
N ALA A 124 8.25 22.94 5.40
CA ALA A 124 6.94 22.85 4.78
C ALA A 124 6.97 23.37 3.32
N TYR A 125 7.72 24.44 3.08
CA TYR A 125 8.03 24.91 1.72
C TYR A 125 8.77 23.84 0.89
N VAL A 126 9.84 23.25 1.43
CA VAL A 126 10.60 22.19 0.75
C VAL A 126 9.71 20.98 0.44
N ILE A 127 8.81 20.62 1.35
CA ILE A 127 7.80 19.59 1.14
C ILE A 127 6.87 19.95 0.00
N GLY A 128 6.38 21.18 -0.07
CA GLY A 128 5.56 21.63 -1.19
C GLY A 128 6.28 21.50 -2.54
N VAL A 129 7.59 21.80 -2.57
CA VAL A 129 8.41 21.71 -3.80
C VAL A 129 8.64 20.26 -4.25
N LEU A 130 8.85 19.33 -3.30
CA LEU A 130 9.25 17.95 -3.59
C LEU A 130 8.08 16.95 -3.64
N LEU A 131 7.04 17.13 -2.82
CA LEU A 131 5.93 16.17 -2.76
C LEU A 131 4.91 16.42 -3.86
N THR A 132 4.66 15.36 -4.61
CA THR A 132 3.74 15.32 -5.76
C THR A 132 2.31 14.93 -5.37
N SER A 133 2.11 14.57 -4.09
CA SER A 133 0.81 14.24 -3.52
C SER A 133 0.24 15.44 -2.76
N PRO A 134 -0.90 16.02 -3.20
CA PRO A 134 -1.52 17.17 -2.53
C PRO A 134 -1.97 16.81 -1.11
N GLY A 135 -2.42 15.57 -0.88
CA GLY A 135 -2.81 15.09 0.44
C GLY A 135 -1.65 15.02 1.44
N SER A 136 -0.45 14.65 0.98
CA SER A 136 0.74 14.59 1.84
C SER A 136 1.23 15.98 2.24
N SER A 137 1.19 16.94 1.31
CA SER A 137 1.48 18.35 1.58
C SER A 137 0.46 18.94 2.57
N ALA A 138 -0.83 18.72 2.33
CA ALA A 138 -1.91 19.16 3.21
C ALA A 138 -1.81 18.60 4.63
N LEU A 139 -1.40 17.33 4.78
CA LEU A 139 -1.19 16.69 6.07
C LEU A 139 -0.08 17.39 6.88
N PHE A 140 1.04 17.71 6.23
CA PHE A 140 2.16 18.42 6.88
C PHE A 140 1.75 19.84 7.27
N SER A 141 1.08 20.58 6.37
CA SER A 141 0.55 21.92 6.65
C SER A 141 -0.39 21.91 7.85
N SER A 142 -1.32 20.96 7.90
CA SER A 142 -2.31 20.82 8.97
C SER A 142 -1.65 20.52 10.31
N CYS A 143 -0.63 19.65 10.32
CA CYS A 143 0.15 19.36 11.52
C CYS A 143 0.94 20.58 12.00
N PHE A 144 1.47 21.40 11.08
CA PHE A 144 2.17 22.63 11.43
C PHE A 144 1.23 23.69 12.04
N VAL A 145 0.07 23.91 11.42
CA VAL A 145 -0.98 24.80 11.93
C VAL A 145 -1.47 24.32 13.30
N GLY A 146 -1.74 23.02 13.44
CA GLY A 146 -2.13 22.40 14.70
C GLY A 146 -1.10 22.63 15.81
N SER A 147 0.19 22.54 15.48
CA SER A 147 1.28 22.86 16.42
C SER A 147 1.24 24.33 16.87
N CYS A 148 1.07 25.27 15.94
CA CYS A 148 1.00 26.70 16.25
C CYS A 148 -0.20 27.04 17.15
N VAL A 149 -1.38 26.52 16.80
CA VAL A 149 -2.62 26.74 17.56
C VAL A 149 -2.54 26.08 18.95
N ALA A 150 -2.11 24.82 19.04
CA ALA A 150 -2.02 24.12 20.31
C ALA A 150 -1.06 24.80 21.29
N GLN A 151 0.05 25.35 20.78
CA GLN A 151 1.00 26.10 21.59
C GLN A 151 0.46 27.48 22.02
N ALA A 152 -0.25 28.19 21.13
CA ALA A 152 -0.92 29.45 21.47
C ALA A 152 -1.99 29.26 22.56
N VAL A 153 -2.83 28.24 22.41
CA VAL A 153 -3.87 27.88 23.39
C VAL A 153 -3.24 27.48 24.73
N ALA A 154 -2.15 26.72 24.71
CA ALA A 154 -1.43 26.36 25.93
C ALA A 154 -0.90 27.60 26.66
N ILE A 155 -0.31 28.57 25.95
CA ILE A 155 0.23 29.81 26.55
C ILE A 155 -0.89 30.65 27.22
N TYR A 156 -2.10 30.63 26.66
CA TYR A 156 -3.25 31.38 27.19
C TYR A 156 -4.02 30.68 28.33
N ALA A 157 -3.72 29.40 28.61
CA ALA A 157 -4.40 28.66 29.65
C ALA A 157 -4.19 29.31 31.04
N SER A 158 -5.31 29.62 31.72
CA SER A 158 -5.34 30.26 33.04
C SER A 158 -4.64 29.42 34.11
N GLN A 159 -4.72 28.09 34.01
CA GLN A 159 -4.05 27.17 34.92
C GLN A 159 -2.59 26.90 34.50
N ARG A 160 -1.62 27.28 35.35
CA ARG A 160 -0.16 27.06 35.13
C ARG A 160 0.23 25.62 34.80
N SER A 161 -0.52 24.64 35.32
CA SER A 161 -0.34 23.22 35.02
C SER A 161 -0.79 22.80 33.63
N VAL A 162 -1.88 23.38 33.16
CA VAL A 162 -2.44 23.14 31.83
C VAL A 162 -1.49 23.78 30.82
N ARG A 163 -1.08 25.03 31.05
CA ARG A 163 -0.09 25.74 30.22
C ARG A 163 1.20 24.95 29.98
N ARG A 164 1.78 24.40 31.04
CA ARG A 164 3.06 23.67 30.97
C ARG A 164 2.92 22.26 30.38
N TRP A 165 1.82 21.57 30.62
CA TRP A 165 1.66 20.18 30.17
C TRP A 165 1.03 20.05 28.80
N CYS A 166 0.01 20.85 28.49
CA CYS A 166 -0.60 20.84 27.17
C CYS A 166 0.41 21.29 26.10
N GLY A 167 1.20 22.34 26.40
CA GLY A 167 2.29 22.78 25.52
C GLY A 167 3.36 21.71 25.32
N ALA A 168 3.84 21.07 26.39
CA ALA A 168 4.84 20.00 26.29
C ALA A 168 4.35 18.75 25.54
N VAL A 169 3.05 18.47 25.58
CA VAL A 169 2.43 17.31 24.91
C VAL A 169 2.20 17.57 23.44
N ALA A 170 1.62 18.73 23.11
CA ALA A 170 1.47 19.16 21.73
C ALA A 170 2.85 19.19 21.05
N ASP A 171 3.85 19.72 21.74
CA ASP A 171 5.22 19.78 21.26
C ASP A 171 5.81 18.39 20.95
N VAL A 172 5.62 17.39 21.82
CA VAL A 172 6.04 16.00 21.56
C VAL A 172 5.34 15.42 20.34
N ILE A 173 4.03 15.59 20.23
CA ILE A 173 3.22 15.00 19.18
C ILE A 173 3.58 15.59 17.83
N PHE A 174 3.52 16.91 17.69
CA PHE A 174 3.77 17.56 16.41
C PHE A 174 5.24 17.47 16.02
N SER A 175 6.18 17.55 16.97
CA SER A 175 7.61 17.35 16.64
C SER A 175 7.88 15.90 16.19
N PHE A 176 7.23 14.89 16.79
CA PHE A 176 7.39 13.50 16.34
C PHE A 176 6.75 13.25 14.97
N VAL A 177 5.50 13.69 14.77
CA VAL A 177 4.77 13.49 13.51
C VAL A 177 5.50 14.16 12.36
N MET A 178 5.97 15.39 12.54
CA MET A 178 6.62 16.17 11.48
C MET A 178 8.04 15.70 11.16
N SER A 179 8.81 15.27 12.18
CA SER A 179 10.21 14.89 11.99
C SER A 179 10.43 13.40 11.70
N ILE A 180 9.52 12.52 12.13
CA ILE A 180 9.67 11.06 12.04
C ILE A 180 8.42 10.40 11.45
N GLY A 181 7.22 10.76 11.90
CA GLY A 181 5.97 10.10 11.49
C GLY A 181 5.68 10.19 9.98
N ILE A 182 5.66 11.41 9.43
CA ILE A 182 5.38 11.65 8.00
C ILE A 182 6.44 10.99 7.10
N PRO A 183 7.76 11.14 7.34
CA PRO A 183 8.78 10.40 6.60
C PRO A 183 8.55 8.87 6.59
N VAL A 184 8.23 8.26 7.73
CA VAL A 184 7.99 6.82 7.83
C VAL A 184 6.79 6.38 6.99
N VAL A 185 5.69 7.14 7.00
CA VAL A 185 4.49 6.84 6.20
C VAL A 185 4.76 6.94 4.70
N LEU A 186 5.50 7.97 4.28
CA LEU A 186 5.83 8.18 2.87
C LEU A 186 6.72 7.05 2.33
N VAL A 187 7.74 6.64 3.09
CA VAL A 187 8.59 5.50 2.73
C VAL A 187 7.78 4.20 2.73
N GLY A 188 6.96 3.98 3.76
CA GLY A 188 6.13 2.78 3.86
C GLY A 188 5.23 2.60 2.64
N ARG A 189 4.59 3.68 2.17
CA ARG A 189 3.79 3.65 0.94
C ARG A 189 4.61 3.28 -0.29
N ALA A 190 5.75 3.93 -0.52
CA ALA A 190 6.59 3.65 -1.69
C ALA A 190 7.12 2.20 -1.68
N VAL A 191 7.45 1.69 -0.49
CA VAL A 191 7.88 0.30 -0.29
C VAL A 191 6.74 -0.68 -0.58
N ILE A 192 5.53 -0.39 -0.11
CA ILE A 192 4.34 -1.20 -0.42
C ILE A 192 4.06 -1.20 -1.93
N GLU A 193 4.09 -0.05 -2.59
CA GLU A 193 3.90 0.05 -4.05
C GLU A 193 4.97 -0.74 -4.81
N LEU A 194 6.25 -0.64 -4.40
CA LEU A 194 7.36 -1.43 -4.96
C LEU A 194 7.12 -2.94 -4.83
N PHE A 195 6.59 -3.38 -3.70
CA PHE A 195 6.31 -4.78 -3.44
C PHE A 195 5.10 -5.29 -4.20
N ILE A 196 4.03 -4.50 -4.28
CA ILE A 196 2.79 -4.86 -4.99
C ILE A 196 3.02 -4.95 -6.49
N ALA A 197 3.63 -3.95 -7.12
CA ALA A 197 3.77 -3.94 -8.58
C ALA A 197 4.95 -4.78 -9.08
N GLY A 198 5.92 -5.12 -8.22
CA GLY A 198 7.10 -5.89 -8.59
C GLY A 198 8.30 -5.01 -8.94
N LYS A 199 9.51 -5.52 -8.68
CA LYS A 199 10.75 -4.74 -8.75
C LYS A 199 11.08 -4.27 -10.17
N ASN A 200 10.79 -5.08 -11.17
CA ASN A 200 11.20 -4.84 -12.55
C ASN A 200 10.20 -3.98 -13.34
N THR A 201 8.92 -3.98 -12.96
CA THR A 201 7.86 -3.21 -13.64
C THR A 201 7.94 -1.72 -13.31
N LEU A 202 8.20 -1.38 -12.04
CA LEU A 202 8.26 0.01 -11.56
C LEU A 202 9.59 0.72 -11.83
N LEU A 203 10.68 -0.03 -12.05
CA LEU A 203 11.98 0.56 -12.37
C LEU A 203 11.98 1.29 -13.73
N TYR A 204 11.10 0.90 -14.64
CA TYR A 204 10.90 1.54 -15.95
C TYR A 204 9.72 2.53 -15.98
N ASP A 205 8.92 2.62 -14.91
CA ASP A 205 7.93 3.68 -14.76
C ASP A 205 8.61 4.96 -14.26
N HIS A 206 8.95 5.82 -15.22
CA HIS A 206 9.55 7.13 -14.96
C HIS A 206 8.73 7.98 -13.99
N THR A 207 7.39 7.85 -13.98
CA THR A 207 6.55 8.62 -13.04
C THR A 207 6.69 8.12 -11.61
N TRP A 208 6.74 6.80 -11.42
CA TRP A 208 6.95 6.20 -10.10
C TRP A 208 8.37 6.47 -9.60
N LEU A 209 9.37 6.28 -10.46
CA LEU A 209 10.77 6.53 -10.15
C LEU A 209 10.99 7.99 -9.75
N ASN A 210 10.48 8.95 -10.53
CA ASN A 210 10.59 10.38 -10.23
C ASN A 210 9.87 10.74 -8.91
N LYS A 211 8.69 10.16 -8.64
CA LYS A 211 8.02 10.30 -7.32
C LYS A 211 8.90 9.77 -6.18
N GLY A 212 9.50 8.59 -6.35
CA GLY A 212 10.38 7.96 -5.38
C GLY A 212 11.65 8.77 -5.11
N ILE A 213 12.28 9.31 -6.16
CA ILE A 213 13.45 10.20 -6.07
C ILE A 213 13.09 11.45 -5.27
N MET A 214 11.95 12.08 -5.55
CA MET A 214 11.54 13.30 -4.83
C MET A 214 11.23 13.04 -3.35
N VAL A 215 10.55 11.93 -3.04
CA VAL A 215 10.33 11.50 -1.65
C VAL A 215 11.66 11.22 -0.95
N THR A 216 12.61 10.59 -1.64
CA THR A 216 13.93 10.29 -1.08
C THR A 216 14.74 11.55 -0.83
N ARG A 217 14.73 12.52 -1.76
CA ARG A 217 15.35 13.86 -1.60
C ARG A 217 14.80 14.63 -0.39
N TYR A 218 13.53 14.43 -0.06
CA TYR A 218 12.97 15.01 1.17
C TYR A 218 13.60 14.39 2.43
N ILE A 219 13.85 13.08 2.40
CA ILE A 219 14.31 12.32 3.57
C ILE A 219 15.82 12.43 3.78
N VAL A 220 16.61 12.24 2.72
CA VAL A 220 18.09 12.28 2.80
C VAL A 220 18.61 13.71 2.90
N ASN A 221 19.82 13.90 3.43
CA ASN A 221 20.38 15.25 3.60
C ASN A 221 20.90 15.80 2.28
N THR A 222 20.24 16.81 1.73
CA THR A 222 20.57 17.33 0.39
C THR A 222 21.62 18.44 0.38
N SER A 223 21.87 19.05 1.54
CA SER A 223 22.89 20.09 1.71
C SER A 223 23.36 20.14 3.17
N PHE A 224 24.46 20.86 3.44
CA PHE A 224 24.90 21.14 4.80
C PHE A 224 23.80 21.81 5.64
N TRP A 225 23.10 22.78 5.06
CA TRP A 225 22.01 23.48 5.74
C TRP A 225 20.81 22.57 5.98
N ASP A 226 20.46 21.72 5.02
CA ASP A 226 19.41 20.70 5.18
C ASP A 226 19.75 19.71 6.30
N PHE A 227 21.03 19.28 6.37
CA PHE A 227 21.57 18.44 7.44
C PHE A 227 21.43 19.11 8.81
N ILE A 228 21.92 20.35 8.97
CA ILE A 228 21.80 21.09 10.24
C ILE A 228 20.33 21.26 10.63
N LEU A 229 19.46 21.56 9.66
CA LEU A 229 18.04 21.75 9.91
C LEU A 229 17.36 20.45 10.37
N LYS A 230 17.64 19.31 9.71
CA LYS A 230 17.18 17.98 10.13
C LYS A 230 17.73 17.63 11.51
N LEU A 231 19.00 17.90 11.78
CA LEU A 231 19.64 17.64 13.06
C LEU A 231 18.98 18.44 14.20
N VAL A 232 18.69 19.72 13.98
CA VAL A 232 18.02 20.59 14.95
C VAL A 232 16.59 20.15 15.20
N LEU A 233 15.81 19.84 14.16
CA LEU A 233 14.41 19.41 14.32
C LEU A 233 14.29 18.04 14.99
N ASN A 234 15.09 17.06 14.56
CA ASN A 234 15.13 15.75 15.19
C ASN A 234 15.70 15.81 16.62
N GLY A 235 16.71 16.64 16.85
CA GLY A 235 17.23 16.95 18.18
C GLY A 235 16.18 17.59 19.08
N ALA A 236 15.37 18.51 18.56
CA ALA A 236 14.26 19.13 19.29
C ALA A 236 13.15 18.13 19.63
N CYS A 237 12.88 17.16 18.74
CA CYS A 237 11.96 16.05 18.97
C CYS A 237 12.48 15.11 20.08
N ILE A 238 13.74 14.70 20.01
CA ILE A 238 14.42 13.92 21.07
C ILE A 238 14.34 14.66 22.41
N PHE A 239 14.68 15.95 22.40
CA PHE A 239 14.68 16.76 23.59
C PHE A 239 13.28 16.90 24.19
N ALA A 240 12.24 17.04 23.36
CA ALA A 240 10.85 17.02 23.79
C ALA A 240 10.49 15.69 24.44
N LEU A 241 10.83 14.56 23.80
CA LEU A 241 10.57 13.20 24.30
C LEU A 241 11.30 12.91 25.63
N LEU A 242 12.59 13.27 25.76
CA LEU A 242 13.37 13.11 26.98
C LEU A 242 12.85 14.01 28.11
N THR A 243 12.49 15.25 27.80
CA THR A 243 11.90 16.17 28.78
C THR A 243 10.55 15.64 29.26
N PHE A 244 9.73 15.16 28.34
CA PHE A 244 8.44 14.57 28.63
C PHE A 244 8.57 13.30 29.49
N SER A 245 9.52 12.43 29.14
CA SER A 245 9.88 11.26 29.95
C SER A 245 10.31 11.66 31.37
N SER A 246 11.23 12.62 31.51
CA SER A 246 11.68 13.13 32.82
C SER A 246 10.55 13.78 33.63
N ALA A 247 9.55 14.35 32.95
CA ALA A 247 8.40 14.98 33.57
C ALA A 247 7.41 13.94 34.13
N ILE A 248 7.23 12.81 33.44
CA ILE A 248 6.40 11.67 33.83
C ILE A 248 7.05 10.85 34.98
N GLN A 249 8.39 10.80 35.04
CA GLN A 249 9.14 9.88 35.89
C GLN A 249 9.15 10.15 37.42
N VAL A 250 8.45 11.15 37.98
CA VAL A 250 8.52 11.47 39.43
C VAL A 250 7.14 11.84 40.02
N PRO A 251 6.80 11.43 41.26
CA PRO A 251 5.52 11.76 41.89
C PRO A 251 5.32 13.26 42.11
N VAL A 252 4.08 13.71 42.01
CA VAL A 252 3.64 15.07 42.35
C VAL A 252 3.61 15.17 43.88
N GLY A 253 4.44 16.02 44.47
CA GLY A 253 4.51 16.21 45.93
C GLY A 253 5.53 17.23 46.43
N THR A 254 6.46 17.71 45.59
CA THR A 254 7.46 18.71 45.99
C THR A 254 7.52 19.86 44.98
N SER A 255 6.53 20.75 45.04
CA SER A 255 6.56 22.00 44.25
C SER A 255 5.93 23.17 45.01
N ALA A 256 6.10 23.20 46.34
CA ALA A 256 5.59 24.29 47.19
C ALA A 256 6.65 25.34 47.56
N LEU A 257 7.92 25.21 47.16
CA LEU A 257 9.00 26.04 47.73
C LEU A 257 9.89 26.81 46.75
N LEU A 258 9.53 26.91 45.46
CA LEU A 258 10.27 27.77 44.53
C LEU A 258 9.28 28.65 43.77
N GLN A 259 8.95 29.79 44.37
CA GLN A 259 8.31 30.93 43.72
C GLN A 259 9.38 31.95 43.31
N PRO A 260 9.81 31.98 42.04
CA PRO A 260 10.35 33.19 41.45
C PRO A 260 9.23 33.92 40.69
N ARG A 261 9.26 35.26 40.76
CA ARG A 261 8.42 36.16 39.97
C ARG A 261 8.47 35.74 38.50
N SER A 262 7.32 35.40 37.92
CA SER A 262 7.25 35.01 36.52
C SER A 262 7.32 36.23 35.61
N PHE A 263 8.08 36.10 34.52
CA PHE A 263 7.97 36.96 33.33
C PHE A 263 6.50 36.92 32.83
N GLU A 264 5.69 37.92 33.20
CA GLU A 264 4.28 38.03 32.79
C GLU A 264 4.10 38.87 31.53
N LEU A 265 5.05 39.76 31.24
CA LEU A 265 4.92 40.84 30.26
C LEU A 265 4.95 40.41 28.78
N ALA A 266 5.24 39.14 28.47
CA ALA A 266 5.49 38.70 27.08
C ALA A 266 4.53 37.60 26.53
N ARG A 267 3.48 37.21 27.28
CA ARG A 267 2.61 36.07 26.88
C ARG A 267 1.62 36.41 25.74
N LYS A 268 0.96 37.57 25.83
CA LYS A 268 -0.03 38.04 24.85
C LYS A 268 0.57 38.25 23.45
N PRO A 269 1.67 39.00 23.26
CA PRO A 269 2.23 39.22 21.93
C PRO A 269 2.67 37.91 21.27
N PHE A 270 3.16 36.94 22.04
CA PHE A 270 3.64 35.67 21.50
C PHE A 270 2.51 34.72 21.05
N ALA A 271 1.42 34.68 21.81
CA ALA A 271 0.22 33.96 21.39
C ALA A 271 -0.39 34.57 20.13
N ILE A 272 -0.36 35.90 20.00
CA ILE A 272 -0.76 36.62 18.79
C ILE A 272 0.14 36.19 17.62
N VAL A 273 1.46 36.22 17.77
CA VAL A 273 2.42 35.79 16.72
C VAL A 273 2.15 34.35 16.25
N LEU A 274 1.86 33.42 17.16
CA LEU A 274 1.54 32.03 16.83
C LEU A 274 0.21 31.89 16.09
N LEU A 275 -0.83 32.63 16.50
CA LEU A 275 -2.13 32.62 15.83
C LEU A 275 -2.08 33.31 14.47
N THR A 276 -1.32 34.40 14.34
CA THR A 276 -1.08 35.05 13.04
C THR A 276 -0.27 34.15 12.13
N ALA A 277 0.75 33.45 12.64
CA ALA A 277 1.48 32.46 11.87
C ALA A 277 0.55 31.32 11.41
N ALA A 278 -0.28 30.78 12.31
CA ALA A 278 -1.26 29.75 11.97
C ALA A 278 -2.24 30.20 10.88
N LEU A 279 -2.75 31.43 10.97
CA LEU A 279 -3.63 32.03 9.95
C LEU A 279 -2.92 32.17 8.61
N VAL A 280 -1.71 32.76 8.60
CA VAL A 280 -0.90 32.95 7.39
C VAL A 280 -0.61 31.60 6.73
N ILE A 281 -0.15 30.61 7.50
CA ILE A 281 0.12 29.26 6.99
C ILE A 281 -1.14 28.61 6.44
N THR A 282 -2.29 28.77 7.10
CA THR A 282 -3.57 28.21 6.64
C THR A 282 -3.99 28.82 5.31
N VAL A 283 -3.88 30.15 5.17
CA VAL A 283 -4.17 30.87 3.93
C VAL A 283 -3.23 30.38 2.81
N LEU A 284 -1.93 30.29 3.08
CA LEU A 284 -0.93 29.85 2.10
C LEU A 284 -1.12 28.39 1.68
N ALA A 285 -1.39 27.50 2.63
CA ALA A 285 -1.66 26.08 2.36
C ALA A 285 -3.00 25.88 1.64
N SER A 286 -4.00 26.74 1.89
CA SER A 286 -5.26 26.70 1.14
C SER A 286 -5.09 27.20 -0.29
N ALA A 287 -4.21 28.18 -0.51
CA ALA A 287 -3.85 28.65 -1.85
C ALA A 287 -3.11 27.56 -2.64
N SER A 288 -2.26 26.76 -2.00
CA SER A 288 -1.57 25.63 -2.65
C SER A 288 -2.49 24.46 -3.02
N LEU A 289 -3.72 24.41 -2.50
CA LEU A 289 -4.75 23.42 -2.87
C LEU A 289 -5.56 23.85 -4.11
N ARG A 290 -5.41 25.10 -4.57
CA ARG A 290 -6.05 25.63 -5.79
C ARG A 290 -5.01 26.24 -6.74
N PRO A 291 -4.00 25.46 -7.21
CA PRO A 291 -3.07 25.97 -8.22
C PRO A 291 -3.81 26.27 -9.53
N ARG A 292 -3.26 27.18 -10.34
CA ARG A 292 -3.70 27.32 -11.74
C ARG A 292 -3.41 26.03 -12.51
N ASP A 293 -4.21 25.77 -13.55
CA ASP A 293 -3.99 24.63 -14.42
C ASP A 293 -2.57 24.63 -14.98
N CYS A 294 -1.90 23.49 -14.90
CA CYS A 294 -0.59 23.30 -15.49
C CYS A 294 -0.69 23.34 -17.02
N PRO A 295 0.40 23.70 -17.73
CA PRO A 295 0.41 23.55 -19.18
C PRO A 295 0.13 22.09 -19.56
N PRO A 296 -0.64 21.86 -20.64
CA PRO A 296 -0.97 20.52 -21.09
C PRO A 296 0.31 19.79 -21.50
N GLY A 297 0.50 18.58 -20.96
CA GLY A 297 1.76 17.83 -21.08
C GLY A 297 2.51 17.65 -19.75
N CYS A 298 2.12 18.37 -18.69
CA CYS A 298 2.64 18.09 -17.36
C CYS A 298 2.17 16.72 -16.84
N ARG A 299 3.10 15.80 -16.59
CA ARG A 299 2.83 14.44 -16.08
C ARG A 299 2.96 14.35 -14.56
N LEU A 300 3.80 15.18 -13.96
CA LEU A 300 4.04 15.20 -12.53
C LEU A 300 4.20 16.63 -12.02
N GLN A 301 3.30 17.04 -11.12
CA GLN A 301 3.31 18.39 -10.53
C GLN A 301 3.61 18.34 -9.04
N SER A 302 4.22 19.41 -8.53
CA SER A 302 4.38 19.66 -7.09
C SER A 302 3.58 20.89 -6.64
N TYR A 303 3.44 21.05 -5.33
CA TYR A 303 2.56 22.05 -4.72
C TYR A 303 3.36 22.96 -3.75
N PRO A 304 4.32 23.76 -4.27
CA PRO A 304 5.14 24.63 -3.44
C PRO A 304 4.29 25.65 -2.70
N TRP A 305 4.73 25.98 -1.50
CA TRP A 305 4.10 27.07 -0.74
C TRP A 305 4.49 28.39 -1.41
N PHE A 306 3.59 29.38 -1.35
CA PHE A 306 3.82 30.74 -1.87
C PHE A 306 3.77 30.95 -3.39
N THR A 307 3.49 29.92 -4.20
CA THR A 307 3.29 30.10 -5.65
C THR A 307 1.85 29.73 -6.05
N LEU A 308 1.24 30.59 -6.87
CA LEU A 308 -0.04 30.27 -7.55
C LEU A 308 0.18 29.65 -8.93
N GLN A 309 1.45 29.61 -9.38
CA GLN A 309 1.86 28.99 -10.62
C GLN A 309 2.07 27.48 -10.40
N CYS A 310 1.64 26.69 -11.38
CA CYS A 310 1.93 25.27 -11.41
C CYS A 310 3.45 25.04 -11.51
N ASN A 311 3.96 24.12 -10.68
CA ASN A 311 5.33 23.64 -10.78
C ASN A 311 5.36 22.22 -11.35
N CYS A 312 5.83 22.07 -12.59
CA CYS A 312 5.89 20.78 -13.25
C CYS A 312 7.29 20.15 -13.12
N LEU A 313 7.37 19.00 -12.46
CA LEU A 313 8.60 18.25 -12.28
C LEU A 313 8.87 17.30 -13.46
N MET A 314 7.84 16.77 -14.10
CA MET A 314 7.97 15.91 -15.27
C MET A 314 7.07 16.42 -16.38
N TYR A 315 7.67 16.80 -17.51
CA TYR A 315 6.96 17.42 -18.63
C TYR A 315 7.18 16.65 -19.92
N THR A 316 6.10 16.40 -20.66
CA THR A 316 6.14 15.82 -22.00
C THR A 316 5.59 16.83 -23.00
N LEU A 317 6.47 17.40 -23.82
CA LEU A 317 6.10 18.21 -24.97
C LEU A 317 5.94 17.33 -26.21
N ASN A 318 4.80 17.46 -26.87
CA ASN A 318 4.49 16.79 -28.12
C ASN A 318 4.00 17.85 -29.10
N CYS A 319 4.86 18.24 -30.04
CA CYS A 319 4.56 19.39 -30.90
C CYS A 319 3.41 19.14 -31.90
N ASP A 320 3.04 17.88 -32.16
CA ASP A 320 1.85 17.55 -32.96
C ASP A 320 0.55 17.83 -32.21
N GLU A 321 0.55 17.57 -30.90
CA GLU A 321 -0.60 17.86 -30.03
C GLU A 321 -0.64 19.32 -29.60
N TRP A 322 0.53 19.92 -29.37
CA TRP A 322 0.71 21.26 -28.83
C TRP A 322 1.77 22.03 -29.64
N PRO A 323 1.40 22.66 -30.75
CA PRO A 323 2.36 23.36 -31.60
C PRO A 323 2.92 24.58 -30.87
N VAL A 324 4.23 24.55 -30.59
CA VAL A 324 4.98 25.64 -29.98
C VAL A 324 5.87 26.27 -31.04
N ALA A 325 5.74 27.59 -31.26
CA ALA A 325 6.49 28.31 -32.30
C ALA A 325 7.99 28.39 -32.00
N ASP A 326 8.36 28.54 -30.73
CA ASP A 326 9.75 28.57 -30.26
C ASP A 326 9.88 27.69 -29.01
N VAL A 327 10.40 26.48 -29.21
CA VAL A 327 10.56 25.47 -28.16
C VAL A 327 11.60 25.92 -27.13
N ASP A 328 12.69 26.56 -27.55
CA ASP A 328 13.75 27.02 -26.66
C ASP A 328 13.24 28.11 -25.71
N ALA A 329 12.51 29.09 -26.24
CA ALA A 329 11.88 30.14 -25.44
C ALA A 329 10.83 29.56 -24.48
N PHE A 330 10.03 28.59 -24.93
CA PHE A 330 9.04 27.94 -24.09
C PHE A 330 9.68 27.17 -22.92
N VAL A 331 10.72 26.38 -23.21
CA VAL A 331 11.45 25.60 -22.19
C VAL A 331 12.09 26.54 -21.17
N ALA A 332 12.75 27.61 -21.63
CA ALA A 332 13.41 28.57 -20.75
C ALA A 332 12.41 29.35 -19.85
N ALA A 333 11.26 29.74 -20.40
CA ALA A 333 10.28 30.58 -19.69
C ALA A 333 9.29 29.78 -18.83
N SER A 334 8.87 28.60 -19.30
CA SER A 334 7.74 27.86 -18.72
C SER A 334 8.15 26.68 -17.85
N LEU A 335 9.39 26.17 -17.99
CA LEU A 335 9.85 24.94 -17.33
C LEU A 335 11.14 25.11 -16.48
N PRO A 336 11.27 26.17 -15.66
CA PRO A 336 12.52 26.44 -14.92
C PRO A 336 12.87 25.42 -13.81
N HIS A 337 11.92 24.54 -13.47
CA HIS A 337 12.05 23.58 -12.37
C HIS A 337 11.87 22.12 -12.81
N VAL A 338 11.80 21.88 -14.12
CA VAL A 338 11.63 20.54 -14.66
C VAL A 338 12.82 19.65 -14.25
N PHE A 339 12.49 18.45 -13.81
CA PHE A 339 13.45 17.42 -13.41
C PHE A 339 13.62 16.38 -14.51
N ASP A 340 12.53 16.06 -15.21
CA ASP A 340 12.48 15.12 -16.32
C ASP A 340 11.73 15.76 -17.50
N LEU A 341 12.43 15.96 -18.62
CA LEU A 341 11.92 16.62 -19.81
C LEU A 341 11.92 15.67 -20.99
N THR A 342 10.73 15.42 -21.54
CA THR A 342 10.54 14.70 -22.80
C THR A 342 10.06 15.66 -23.88
N ILE A 343 10.74 15.69 -25.02
CA ILE A 343 10.31 16.44 -26.20
C ILE A 343 10.16 15.46 -27.36
N THR A 344 8.98 15.44 -27.96
CA THR A 344 8.61 14.48 -29.01
C THR A 344 8.03 15.18 -30.23
N ARG A 345 8.42 14.73 -31.42
CA ARG A 345 7.87 15.19 -32.72
C ARG A 345 7.95 16.71 -32.92
N CYS A 346 9.04 17.31 -32.45
CA CYS A 346 9.30 18.73 -32.59
C CYS A 346 10.39 18.99 -33.64
N ASN A 347 10.25 20.08 -34.40
CA ASN A 347 11.26 20.50 -35.36
C ASN A 347 12.40 21.24 -34.64
N LEU A 348 13.47 20.51 -34.33
CA LEU A 348 14.64 21.01 -33.62
C LEU A 348 15.92 20.73 -34.42
N PRO A 349 16.15 21.35 -35.59
CA PRO A 349 17.26 20.99 -36.49
C PRO A 349 18.64 21.04 -35.82
N HIS A 350 18.80 21.93 -34.82
CA HIS A 350 20.03 22.11 -34.04
C HIS A 350 19.93 21.63 -32.59
N GLY A 351 18.88 20.87 -32.24
CA GLY A 351 18.57 20.48 -30.85
C GLY A 351 18.17 21.67 -29.99
N LEU A 352 18.19 21.49 -28.66
CA LEU A 352 17.94 22.59 -27.70
C LEU A 352 19.13 23.55 -27.65
N ALA A 353 18.84 24.86 -27.69
CA ALA A 353 19.85 25.89 -27.60
C ALA A 353 20.56 25.92 -26.23
N PRO A 354 21.84 26.32 -26.16
CA PRO A 354 22.58 26.42 -24.89
C PRO A 354 21.90 27.34 -23.86
N SER A 355 21.24 28.40 -24.31
CA SER A 355 20.48 29.33 -23.46
C SER A 355 19.27 28.67 -22.79
N ALA A 356 18.55 27.80 -23.52
CA ALA A 356 17.41 27.06 -22.98
C ALA A 356 17.88 26.05 -21.93
N VAL A 357 18.93 25.28 -22.25
CA VAL A 357 19.49 24.27 -21.36
C VAL A 357 20.11 24.89 -20.09
N ALA A 358 20.74 26.06 -20.19
CA ALA A 358 21.32 26.76 -19.04
C ALA A 358 20.26 27.18 -17.99
N GLY A 359 19.01 27.37 -18.40
CA GLY A 359 17.89 27.65 -17.49
C GLY A 359 17.42 26.42 -16.69
N LEU A 360 17.76 25.20 -17.12
CA LEU A 360 17.26 23.96 -16.56
C LEU A 360 18.17 23.40 -15.45
N VAL A 361 18.30 24.15 -14.35
CA VAL A 361 19.24 23.84 -13.27
C VAL A 361 18.96 22.49 -12.58
N ASN A 362 17.70 22.03 -12.61
CA ASN A 362 17.28 20.81 -11.91
C ASN A 362 17.14 19.58 -12.81
N LEU A 363 17.46 19.70 -14.10
CA LEU A 363 17.27 18.63 -15.08
C LEU A 363 18.18 17.43 -14.77
N TYR A 364 17.57 16.26 -14.67
CA TYR A 364 18.23 14.97 -14.43
C TYR A 364 18.14 14.06 -15.66
N ALA A 365 16.96 14.04 -16.27
CA ALA A 365 16.67 13.23 -17.45
C ALA A 365 16.20 14.12 -18.60
N LEU A 366 16.81 13.92 -19.77
CA LEU A 366 16.41 14.57 -21.00
C LEU A 366 16.13 13.51 -22.07
N GLN A 367 14.93 13.54 -22.63
CA GLN A 367 14.52 12.66 -23.70
C GLN A 367 14.09 13.48 -24.93
N LEU A 368 14.72 13.21 -26.06
CA LEU A 368 14.33 13.71 -27.37
C LEU A 368 13.93 12.52 -28.24
N ASP A 369 12.70 12.54 -28.77
CA ASP A 369 12.19 11.49 -29.65
C ASP A 369 11.60 12.07 -30.93
N SER A 370 11.96 11.47 -32.07
CA SER A 370 11.37 11.80 -33.37
C SER A 370 11.51 13.29 -33.71
N THR A 371 12.66 13.88 -33.37
CA THR A 371 12.97 15.27 -33.69
C THR A 371 13.73 15.35 -35.01
N GLY A 372 13.50 16.40 -35.79
CA GLY A 372 14.30 16.70 -37.00
C GLY A 372 15.74 17.13 -36.74
N THR A 373 16.33 16.78 -35.60
CA THR A 373 17.68 17.19 -35.17
C THR A 373 18.75 16.50 -36.01
N VAL A 374 19.57 17.29 -36.71
CA VAL A 374 20.65 16.78 -37.57
C VAL A 374 22.02 17.02 -36.94
N ASP A 375 22.23 18.21 -36.37
CA ASP A 375 23.50 18.62 -35.74
C ASP A 375 23.22 19.39 -34.45
N TRP A 376 23.37 18.73 -33.30
CA TRP A 376 23.15 19.38 -32.01
C TRP A 376 24.40 20.16 -31.59
N GLN A 377 24.29 21.49 -31.51
CA GLN A 377 25.43 22.39 -31.30
C GLN A 377 25.73 22.71 -29.82
N LEU A 378 25.29 21.87 -28.89
CA LEU A 378 25.53 22.08 -27.46
C LEU A 378 27.02 21.79 -27.12
N PRO A 379 27.75 22.70 -26.47
CA PRO A 379 29.18 22.48 -26.18
C PRO A 379 29.39 21.40 -25.10
N ALA A 380 28.55 21.39 -24.06
CA ALA A 380 28.59 20.39 -22.99
C ALA A 380 27.19 20.23 -22.36
N LEU A 381 26.88 19.02 -21.90
CA LEU A 381 25.67 18.76 -21.11
C LEU A 381 25.81 19.37 -19.69
N PRO A 382 24.71 19.82 -19.07
CA PRO A 382 24.73 20.21 -17.67
C PRO A 382 25.15 19.04 -16.78
N LEU A 383 26.03 19.30 -15.81
CA LEU A 383 26.57 18.29 -14.88
C LEU A 383 25.52 17.53 -14.07
N ASN A 384 24.29 18.05 -13.99
CA ASN A 384 23.18 17.44 -13.26
C ASN A 384 22.42 16.38 -14.10
N VAL A 385 22.62 16.37 -15.42
CA VAL A 385 21.99 15.42 -16.33
C VAL A 385 22.75 14.09 -16.24
N LEU A 386 22.05 13.03 -15.86
CA LEU A 386 22.63 11.70 -15.69
C LEU A 386 21.97 10.67 -16.63
N SER A 387 20.80 11.01 -17.17
CA SER A 387 20.08 10.22 -18.15
C SER A 387 19.81 11.04 -19.42
N LEU A 388 20.29 10.53 -20.55
CA LEU A 388 20.01 11.09 -21.87
C LEU A 388 19.41 10.00 -22.77
N VAL A 389 18.26 10.31 -23.36
CA VAL A 389 17.57 9.43 -24.30
C VAL A 389 17.37 10.17 -25.62
N LEU A 390 17.99 9.68 -26.68
CA LEU A 390 17.81 10.13 -28.05
C LEU A 390 17.19 8.98 -28.84
N SER A 391 16.01 9.19 -29.41
CA SER A 391 15.27 8.15 -30.12
C SER A 391 14.74 8.66 -31.46
N ASN A 392 14.92 7.90 -32.54
CA ASN A 392 14.42 8.24 -33.88
C ASN A 392 14.91 9.61 -34.37
N ILE A 393 16.22 9.88 -34.29
CA ILE A 393 16.82 11.16 -34.66
C ILE A 393 17.89 10.95 -35.75
N PRO A 394 17.87 11.69 -36.87
CA PRO A 394 18.86 11.56 -37.94
C PRO A 394 20.17 12.30 -37.62
N LEU A 395 20.90 11.88 -36.57
CA LEU A 395 22.16 12.54 -36.19
C LEU A 395 23.28 12.24 -37.21
N ALA A 396 23.91 13.29 -37.74
CA ALA A 396 25.05 13.17 -38.67
C ALA A 396 26.31 12.53 -38.02
N GLY A 397 26.37 12.45 -36.70
CA GLY A 397 27.45 11.83 -35.95
C GLY A 397 27.23 11.99 -34.45
N ILE A 398 28.21 11.55 -33.65
CA ILE A 398 28.14 11.73 -32.19
C ILE A 398 28.30 13.23 -31.90
N PRO A 399 27.30 13.85 -31.25
CA PRO A 399 27.35 15.28 -30.95
C PRO A 399 28.49 15.63 -29.97
N ARG A 400 29.09 16.83 -30.09
CA ARG A 400 30.27 17.25 -29.28
C ARG A 400 30.08 17.10 -27.77
N MET A 401 28.89 17.40 -27.26
CA MET A 401 28.51 17.25 -25.84
C MET A 401 28.62 15.82 -25.30
N LEU A 402 28.62 14.81 -26.17
CA LEU A 402 28.73 13.38 -25.85
C LEU A 402 30.14 12.84 -26.08
N GLY A 403 31.11 13.74 -26.36
CA GLY A 403 32.52 13.43 -26.47
C GLY A 403 33.16 12.98 -25.13
N PRO A 404 34.50 12.88 -25.07
CA PRO A 404 35.21 12.36 -23.90
C PRO A 404 34.95 13.12 -22.60
N ASP A 405 34.47 14.37 -22.66
CA ASP A 405 34.13 15.19 -21.48
C ASP A 405 32.78 14.81 -20.82
N ALA A 406 31.97 13.95 -21.45
CA ALA A 406 30.66 13.48 -20.94
C ALA A 406 30.76 12.40 -19.84
N MET A 407 31.86 12.37 -19.07
CA MET A 407 32.17 11.35 -18.04
C MET A 407 31.31 11.42 -16.77
N HIS A 408 30.18 12.11 -16.80
CA HIS A 408 29.24 12.20 -15.69
C HIS A 408 27.93 11.47 -15.96
N LEU A 409 27.66 11.07 -17.21
CA LEU A 409 26.43 10.33 -17.55
C LEU A 409 26.47 8.91 -16.98
N ASN A 410 25.31 8.45 -16.50
CA ASN A 410 25.11 7.09 -16.01
C ASN A 410 24.25 6.26 -16.98
N TYR A 411 23.27 6.89 -17.64
CA TYR A 411 22.33 6.24 -18.54
C TYR A 411 22.32 6.95 -19.90
N LEU A 412 22.74 6.24 -20.96
CA LEU A 412 22.76 6.77 -22.32
C LEU A 412 22.00 5.83 -23.25
N TYR A 413 20.95 6.35 -23.90
CA TYR A 413 20.17 5.63 -24.90
C TYR A 413 20.21 6.40 -26.22
N LEU A 414 20.75 5.77 -27.26
CA LEU A 414 20.82 6.25 -28.63
C LEU A 414 20.08 5.22 -29.51
N ARG A 415 18.75 5.33 -29.54
CA ARG A 415 17.88 4.36 -30.23
C ARG A 415 17.47 4.85 -31.61
N ASN A 416 17.70 4.06 -32.64
CA ASN A 416 17.33 4.41 -34.02
C ASN A 416 17.89 5.79 -34.42
N VAL A 417 19.17 6.01 -34.11
CA VAL A 417 19.90 7.25 -34.40
C VAL A 417 20.86 6.93 -35.54
N SER A 418 20.53 7.33 -36.77
CA SER A 418 21.29 6.92 -37.96
C SER A 418 22.67 7.57 -38.03
N LEU A 419 23.68 7.02 -37.34
CA LEU A 419 25.01 7.60 -37.24
C LEU A 419 25.77 7.45 -38.57
N THR A 420 25.85 8.52 -39.37
CA THR A 420 26.45 8.47 -40.73
C THR A 420 27.96 8.21 -40.79
N THR A 421 28.68 8.24 -39.65
CA THR A 421 30.12 7.91 -39.61
C THR A 421 30.47 7.02 -38.42
N ASN A 422 31.00 5.82 -38.69
CA ASN A 422 31.54 4.84 -37.72
C ASN A 422 32.82 5.29 -36.99
N LYS A 423 33.17 6.58 -37.00
CA LYS A 423 34.41 7.07 -36.38
C LYS A 423 34.26 7.12 -34.86
N SER A 424 34.83 6.09 -34.22
CA SER A 424 35.22 5.98 -32.81
C SER A 424 34.23 6.59 -31.81
N LEU A 425 33.28 5.77 -31.36
CA LEU A 425 32.53 6.01 -30.13
C LEU A 425 33.52 6.38 -28.99
N PRO A 426 33.21 7.36 -28.13
CA PRO A 426 34.03 7.71 -26.96
C PRO A 426 34.04 6.61 -25.89
N GLU A 427 35.12 6.55 -25.10
CA GLU A 427 35.19 5.68 -23.92
C GLU A 427 34.42 6.33 -22.75
N TRP A 428 33.14 6.00 -22.61
CA TRP A 428 32.28 6.52 -21.53
C TRP A 428 32.46 5.72 -20.23
N ASN A 429 33.57 5.92 -19.55
CA ASN A 429 33.98 5.15 -18.37
C ASN A 429 33.04 5.27 -17.15
N SER A 430 32.10 6.22 -17.15
CA SER A 430 31.15 6.44 -16.05
C SER A 430 29.79 5.76 -16.24
N LEU A 431 29.50 5.23 -17.44
CA LEU A 431 28.17 4.69 -17.72
C LEU A 431 27.88 3.43 -16.90
N PHE A 432 26.66 3.40 -16.37
CA PHE A 432 26.03 2.21 -15.80
C PHE A 432 25.22 1.46 -16.87
N MET A 433 24.60 2.20 -17.79
CA MET A 433 23.76 1.66 -18.85
C MET A 433 24.01 2.37 -20.18
N LEU A 434 24.22 1.57 -21.21
CA LEU A 434 24.41 2.02 -22.59
C LEU A 434 23.49 1.23 -23.53
N ASP A 435 22.69 1.94 -24.33
CA ASP A 435 21.88 1.34 -25.39
C ASP A 435 22.10 2.10 -26.71
N ILE A 436 22.66 1.43 -27.72
CA ILE A 436 22.92 1.98 -29.06
C ILE A 436 22.10 1.20 -30.11
N SER A 437 20.91 0.73 -29.76
CA SER A 437 20.12 -0.13 -30.66
C SER A 437 19.60 0.64 -31.89
N GLY A 438 19.71 0.05 -33.09
CA GLY A 438 19.22 0.67 -34.32
C GLY A 438 20.06 1.84 -34.86
N ALA A 439 21.30 2.00 -34.38
CA ALA A 439 22.13 3.14 -34.78
C ALA A 439 23.00 2.88 -36.02
N GLY A 440 23.01 1.65 -36.55
CA GLY A 440 23.83 1.24 -37.69
C GLY A 440 25.31 1.03 -37.33
N VAL A 441 25.64 0.84 -36.05
CA VAL A 441 27.03 0.68 -35.58
C VAL A 441 27.45 -0.79 -35.67
N ASN A 442 28.17 -1.12 -36.74
CA ASN A 442 28.75 -2.44 -37.02
C ASN A 442 30.17 -2.28 -37.59
N PRO A 443 31.21 -2.93 -37.03
CA PRO A 443 31.20 -3.84 -35.88
C PRO A 443 31.10 -3.13 -34.52
N MET A 444 30.73 -3.86 -33.46
CA MET A 444 30.78 -3.35 -32.08
C MET A 444 32.25 -3.15 -31.65
N PRO A 445 32.67 -1.97 -31.17
CA PRO A 445 34.07 -1.71 -30.81
C PRO A 445 34.56 -2.51 -29.60
N ASP A 446 35.81 -3.01 -29.65
CA ASP A 446 36.40 -3.86 -28.59
C ASP A 446 36.46 -3.17 -27.21
N PHE A 447 36.59 -1.85 -27.17
CA PHE A 447 36.67 -1.12 -25.89
C PHE A 447 35.37 -1.18 -25.09
N VAL A 448 34.22 -1.46 -25.72
CA VAL A 448 32.92 -1.59 -25.03
C VAL A 448 32.97 -2.71 -23.98
N ALA A 449 33.70 -3.78 -24.28
CA ALA A 449 33.91 -4.91 -23.36
C ALA A 449 34.76 -4.53 -22.12
N ARG A 450 35.45 -3.39 -22.14
CA ARG A 450 36.23 -2.88 -20.99
C ARG A 450 35.44 -1.91 -20.09
N LEU A 451 34.24 -1.51 -20.51
CA LEU A 451 33.43 -0.56 -19.75
C LEU A 451 32.76 -1.24 -18.53
N PRO A 452 32.65 -0.56 -17.38
CA PRO A 452 32.04 -1.10 -16.16
C PRO A 452 30.49 -1.08 -16.21
N LEU A 453 29.91 -1.45 -17.36
CA LEU A 453 28.46 -1.40 -17.60
C LEU A 453 27.73 -2.51 -16.85
N SER A 454 26.52 -2.20 -16.36
CA SER A 454 25.58 -3.18 -15.81
C SER A 454 24.50 -3.57 -16.82
N GLU A 455 24.07 -2.65 -17.67
CA GLU A 455 23.17 -2.95 -18.79
C GLU A 455 23.77 -2.49 -20.13
N LEU A 456 23.76 -3.37 -21.13
CA LEU A 456 24.26 -3.11 -22.48
C LEU A 456 23.20 -3.47 -23.52
N GLY A 457 22.86 -2.54 -24.41
CA GLY A 457 21.94 -2.71 -25.53
C GLY A 457 22.62 -2.41 -26.87
N TRP A 458 22.58 -3.37 -27.80
CA TRP A 458 23.17 -3.27 -29.13
C TRP A 458 22.30 -3.92 -30.22
N SER A 459 20.98 -3.88 -30.02
CA SER A 459 20.03 -4.60 -30.86
C SER A 459 19.84 -3.90 -32.22
N SER A 460 19.45 -4.62 -33.28
CA SER A 460 19.13 -4.01 -34.58
C SER A 460 20.24 -3.17 -35.22
N ASN A 461 21.51 -3.58 -35.06
CA ASN A 461 22.67 -2.91 -35.69
C ASN A 461 23.28 -3.71 -36.85
N GLY A 462 22.72 -4.86 -37.21
CA GLY A 462 23.26 -5.74 -38.25
C GLY A 462 24.61 -6.36 -37.89
N LEU A 463 24.89 -6.57 -36.59
CA LEU A 463 26.15 -7.20 -36.16
C LEU A 463 26.26 -8.62 -36.72
N THR A 464 27.44 -8.98 -37.24
CA THR A 464 27.74 -10.34 -37.72
C THR A 464 28.45 -11.19 -36.67
N THR A 465 29.21 -10.56 -35.77
CA THR A 465 29.94 -11.21 -34.67
C THR A 465 29.92 -10.33 -33.42
N LEU A 466 30.18 -10.96 -32.25
CA LEU A 466 30.44 -10.25 -30.98
C LEU A 466 31.95 -10.25 -30.69
N PRO A 467 32.51 -9.19 -30.10
CA PRO A 467 33.89 -9.19 -29.61
C PRO A 467 34.15 -10.30 -28.59
N MET A 468 35.33 -10.92 -28.64
CA MET A 468 35.72 -12.05 -27.78
C MET A 468 35.72 -11.69 -26.28
N ASP A 469 35.82 -10.41 -25.94
CA ASP A 469 35.92 -9.92 -24.56
C ASP A 469 34.55 -9.59 -23.92
N VAL A 470 33.43 -9.56 -24.67
CA VAL A 470 32.09 -9.29 -24.11
C VAL A 470 31.74 -10.26 -22.96
N PRO A 471 32.02 -11.57 -23.08
CA PRO A 471 31.79 -12.53 -22.00
C PRO A 471 32.72 -12.37 -20.78
N ALA A 472 33.67 -11.43 -20.82
CA ALA A 472 34.58 -11.09 -19.72
C ALA A 472 34.21 -9.78 -18.99
N MET A 473 33.08 -9.15 -19.33
CA MET A 473 32.66 -7.88 -18.71
C MET A 473 32.36 -8.06 -17.20
N PRO A 474 33.07 -7.35 -16.31
CA PRO A 474 33.10 -7.67 -14.88
C PRO A 474 31.84 -7.28 -14.09
N SER A 475 30.98 -6.42 -14.65
CA SER A 475 29.81 -5.86 -13.94
C SER A 475 28.48 -6.03 -14.68
N LEU A 476 28.51 -6.69 -15.84
CA LEU A 476 27.35 -6.80 -16.71
C LEU A 476 26.29 -7.71 -16.10
N ARG A 477 25.07 -7.19 -15.98
CA ARG A 477 23.87 -7.89 -15.48
C ARG A 477 22.86 -8.15 -16.59
N LYS A 478 22.70 -7.22 -17.54
CA LYS A 478 21.73 -7.33 -18.63
C LYS A 478 22.38 -7.05 -19.97
N PHE A 479 22.23 -7.96 -20.91
CA PHE A 479 22.74 -7.82 -22.27
C PHE A 479 21.61 -8.00 -23.28
N ARG A 480 21.32 -6.98 -24.09
CA ARG A 480 20.30 -6.99 -25.15
C ARG A 480 20.97 -6.84 -26.52
N CYS A 481 20.93 -7.90 -27.33
CA CYS A 481 21.54 -7.92 -28.65
C CYS A 481 20.66 -8.70 -29.65
N PHE A 482 19.35 -8.44 -29.62
CA PHE A 482 18.38 -9.10 -30.50
C PHE A 482 18.33 -8.44 -31.89
N ASN A 483 17.76 -9.13 -32.88
CA ASN A 483 17.61 -8.68 -34.27
C ASN A 483 18.93 -8.19 -34.88
N ASN A 484 19.99 -8.98 -34.75
CA ASN A 484 21.23 -8.79 -35.49
C ASN A 484 21.44 -9.99 -36.45
N THR A 485 22.60 -10.07 -37.09
CA THR A 485 22.96 -11.15 -38.02
C THR A 485 24.04 -12.06 -37.44
N ILE A 486 24.03 -12.26 -36.11
CA ILE A 486 25.06 -13.04 -35.40
C ILE A 486 24.84 -14.54 -35.65
N THR A 487 25.86 -15.24 -36.12
CA THR A 487 25.81 -16.69 -36.41
C THR A 487 26.43 -17.57 -35.32
N HIS A 488 27.44 -17.07 -34.59
CA HIS A 488 28.12 -17.79 -33.52
C HIS A 488 28.41 -16.86 -32.32
N LEU A 489 28.45 -17.44 -31.11
CA LEU A 489 28.83 -16.75 -29.87
C LEU A 489 30.29 -17.06 -29.50
N PRO A 490 30.98 -16.20 -28.71
CA PRO A 490 32.35 -16.49 -28.26
C PRO A 490 32.45 -17.67 -27.30
N ASP A 491 33.63 -18.30 -27.27
CA ASP A 491 33.89 -19.60 -26.61
C ASP A 491 34.02 -19.61 -25.08
N ASP A 492 33.96 -18.49 -24.34
CA ASP A 492 34.14 -18.52 -22.87
C ASP A 492 33.21 -17.54 -22.13
N TRP A 493 32.06 -18.03 -21.65
CA TRP A 493 31.10 -17.26 -20.84
C TRP A 493 31.22 -17.47 -19.33
N SER A 494 32.26 -18.20 -18.89
CA SER A 494 32.41 -18.62 -17.49
C SER A 494 32.52 -17.45 -16.52
N ARG A 495 33.16 -16.35 -16.94
CA ARG A 495 33.38 -15.15 -16.12
C ARG A 495 32.10 -14.34 -15.95
N LEU A 496 31.34 -14.15 -17.03
CA LEU A 496 30.06 -13.44 -17.02
C LEU A 496 29.00 -14.15 -16.18
N ALA A 497 29.05 -15.49 -16.08
CA ALA A 497 27.99 -16.27 -15.44
C ALA A 497 27.76 -15.96 -13.96
N SER A 498 28.75 -15.38 -13.29
CA SER A 498 28.66 -14.97 -11.88
C SER A 498 27.87 -13.68 -11.68
N THR A 499 27.82 -12.80 -12.69
CA THR A 499 27.25 -11.44 -12.61
C THR A 499 26.01 -11.27 -13.47
N ILE A 500 25.93 -11.97 -14.61
CA ILE A 500 24.85 -11.84 -15.59
C ILE A 500 23.53 -12.39 -15.05
N GLN A 501 22.50 -11.58 -15.22
CA GLN A 501 21.13 -11.89 -14.86
C GLN A 501 20.31 -12.22 -16.11
N HIS A 502 20.46 -11.45 -17.20
CA HIS A 502 19.69 -11.66 -18.44
C HIS A 502 20.51 -11.40 -19.70
N VAL A 503 20.37 -12.28 -20.69
CA VAL A 503 20.97 -12.20 -22.02
C VAL A 503 19.87 -12.43 -23.05
N TYR A 504 19.63 -11.44 -23.92
CA TYR A 504 18.65 -11.51 -24.99
C TYR A 504 19.35 -11.47 -26.34
N LEU A 505 19.19 -12.54 -27.12
CA LEU A 505 19.83 -12.74 -28.41
C LEU A 505 18.81 -13.12 -29.49
N ASN A 506 17.53 -12.82 -29.26
CA ASN A 506 16.43 -13.20 -30.14
C ASN A 506 16.61 -12.69 -31.57
N GLY A 507 16.05 -13.39 -32.56
CA GLY A 507 16.05 -12.95 -33.96
C GLY A 507 17.45 -12.83 -34.58
N ASN A 508 18.42 -13.62 -34.08
CA ASN A 508 19.74 -13.78 -34.69
C ASN A 508 19.83 -15.16 -35.38
N PRO A 509 20.54 -15.29 -36.52
CA PRO A 509 20.73 -16.58 -37.20
C PRO A 509 21.76 -17.49 -36.50
N LEU A 510 21.70 -17.62 -35.16
CA LEU A 510 22.61 -18.46 -34.36
C LEU A 510 22.49 -19.92 -34.76
N MET A 511 23.61 -20.57 -35.10
CA MET A 511 23.64 -21.98 -35.52
C MET A 511 23.89 -22.95 -34.37
N ASP A 512 24.61 -22.52 -33.34
CA ASP A 512 24.99 -23.32 -32.19
C ASP A 512 25.24 -22.45 -30.93
N LEU A 513 25.37 -23.13 -29.78
CA LEU A 513 25.80 -22.53 -28.52
C LEU A 513 27.18 -23.08 -28.12
N PRO A 514 28.05 -22.25 -27.52
CA PRO A 514 29.40 -22.69 -27.17
C PRO A 514 29.34 -23.76 -26.08
N PRO A 515 30.14 -24.84 -26.16
CA PRO A 515 30.10 -25.96 -25.22
C PRO A 515 30.49 -25.57 -23.78
N SER A 516 31.14 -24.43 -23.61
CA SER A 516 31.56 -23.81 -22.35
C SER A 516 30.49 -22.91 -21.72
N LEU A 517 29.33 -22.71 -22.36
CA LEU A 517 28.25 -21.90 -21.81
C LEU A 517 27.79 -22.51 -20.47
N PRO A 518 27.88 -21.78 -19.35
CA PRO A 518 27.63 -22.39 -18.05
C PRO A 518 26.18 -22.86 -17.90
N PHE A 519 26.00 -24.12 -17.49
CA PHE A 519 24.69 -24.71 -17.24
C PHE A 519 23.81 -23.87 -16.30
N SER A 520 24.42 -23.16 -15.33
CA SER A 520 23.69 -22.28 -14.42
C SER A 520 22.90 -21.18 -15.15
N LEU A 521 23.36 -20.71 -16.30
CA LEU A 521 22.68 -19.67 -17.09
C LEU A 521 21.47 -20.22 -17.86
N LEU A 522 21.57 -21.46 -18.35
CA LEU A 522 20.50 -22.15 -19.06
C LEU A 522 19.41 -22.64 -18.10
N ASN A 523 19.79 -23.28 -17.00
CA ASN A 523 18.84 -23.81 -16.01
C ASN A 523 18.05 -22.72 -15.27
N THR A 524 18.59 -21.49 -15.19
CA THR A 524 17.89 -20.35 -14.57
C THR A 524 17.18 -19.45 -15.58
N SER A 525 17.05 -19.90 -16.83
CA SER A 525 16.36 -19.18 -17.92
C SER A 525 16.86 -17.74 -18.13
N ARG A 526 18.16 -17.52 -17.88
CA ARG A 526 18.81 -16.21 -17.99
C ARG A 526 19.23 -15.88 -19.41
N VAL A 527 19.29 -16.87 -20.28
CA VAL A 527 19.62 -16.70 -21.71
C VAL A 527 18.37 -16.97 -22.52
N VAL A 528 18.02 -16.02 -23.38
CA VAL A 528 16.84 -16.05 -24.24
C VAL A 528 17.33 -15.88 -25.68
N ILE A 529 17.10 -16.89 -26.52
CA ILE A 529 17.63 -17.04 -27.88
C ILE A 529 16.50 -17.42 -28.85
N ARG A 530 15.36 -16.75 -28.72
CA ARG A 530 14.13 -17.01 -29.49
C ARG A 530 14.32 -16.69 -30.97
N ASP A 531 13.57 -17.38 -31.83
CA ASP A 531 13.60 -17.17 -33.28
C ASP A 531 15.04 -17.20 -33.86
N THR A 532 15.87 -18.09 -33.30
CA THR A 532 17.20 -18.40 -33.82
C THR A 532 17.16 -19.68 -34.64
N ARG A 533 18.13 -19.87 -35.55
CA ARG A 533 18.21 -21.11 -36.34
C ARG A 533 18.37 -22.34 -35.45
N TYR A 534 19.22 -22.26 -34.43
CA TYR A 534 19.42 -23.29 -33.43
C TYR A 534 18.13 -23.66 -32.68
N CYS A 535 17.36 -22.68 -32.19
CA CYS A 535 16.10 -22.95 -31.51
C CYS A 535 15.03 -23.49 -32.46
N ASN A 536 14.94 -23.00 -33.69
CA ASN A 536 13.98 -23.51 -34.68
C ASN A 536 14.26 -24.99 -35.01
N GLU A 537 15.53 -25.35 -35.23
CA GLU A 537 15.93 -26.75 -35.45
C GLU A 537 15.67 -27.63 -34.20
N LEU A 538 15.92 -27.10 -33.00
CA LEU A 538 15.66 -27.81 -31.74
C LEU A 538 14.17 -28.03 -31.46
N LEU A 539 13.33 -27.04 -31.74
CA LEU A 539 11.87 -27.12 -31.61
C LEU A 539 11.28 -28.16 -32.57
N VAL A 540 11.77 -28.20 -33.82
CA VAL A 540 11.38 -29.24 -34.79
C VAL A 540 11.81 -30.62 -34.29
N LYS A 541 13.06 -30.78 -33.84
CA LYS A 541 13.57 -32.03 -33.27
C LYS A 541 12.76 -32.49 -32.04
N ALA A 542 12.26 -31.56 -31.21
CA ALA A 542 11.42 -31.87 -30.05
C ALA A 542 9.97 -32.22 -30.41
N ALA A 543 9.46 -31.74 -31.54
CA ALA A 543 8.09 -31.99 -32.00
C ALA A 543 7.91 -33.34 -32.74
N GLU A 544 9.00 -34.01 -33.11
CA GLU A 544 8.96 -35.30 -33.80
C GLU A 544 8.62 -36.46 -32.83
N ALA A 545 7.69 -37.34 -33.23
CA ALA A 545 7.12 -38.41 -32.39
C ALA A 545 8.07 -39.59 -32.07
N ALA A 546 9.32 -39.55 -32.54
CA ALA A 546 10.34 -40.58 -32.30
C ALA A 546 11.38 -40.05 -31.32
N ALA A 547 11.56 -40.71 -30.17
CA ALA A 547 12.50 -40.31 -29.12
C ALA A 547 13.90 -39.99 -29.67
N PRO A 548 14.27 -38.71 -29.83
CA PRO A 548 15.53 -38.35 -30.48
C PRO A 548 16.68 -38.45 -29.48
N VAL A 549 17.89 -38.71 -29.99
CA VAL A 549 19.11 -38.68 -29.16
C VAL A 549 19.49 -37.23 -28.90
N TRP A 550 19.39 -36.82 -27.63
CA TRP A 550 19.74 -35.49 -27.17
C TRP A 550 21.22 -35.39 -26.83
N THR A 551 21.87 -34.31 -27.26
CA THR A 551 23.18 -33.95 -26.72
C THR A 551 23.05 -33.47 -25.27
N PRO A 552 24.13 -33.49 -24.46
CA PRO A 552 24.08 -32.98 -23.09
C PRO A 552 23.60 -31.52 -22.99
N MET A 553 23.90 -30.69 -23.99
CA MET A 553 23.44 -29.30 -24.03
C MET A 553 21.94 -29.19 -24.39
N GLU A 554 21.47 -29.95 -25.38
CA GLU A 554 20.06 -29.99 -25.77
C GLU A 554 19.18 -30.49 -24.61
N ALA A 555 19.62 -31.55 -23.90
CA ALA A 555 18.94 -32.08 -22.73
C ALA A 555 18.75 -31.04 -21.61
N GLN A 556 19.69 -30.10 -21.48
CA GLN A 556 19.64 -29.01 -20.50
C GLN A 556 18.71 -27.87 -20.93
N ILE A 557 18.57 -27.62 -22.23
CA ILE A 557 17.68 -26.59 -22.76
C ILE A 557 16.22 -27.07 -22.71
N LEU A 558 15.99 -28.36 -22.92
CA LEU A 558 14.66 -28.99 -22.90
C LEU A 558 13.90 -28.76 -21.58
N THR A 559 14.58 -28.63 -20.45
CA THR A 559 13.92 -28.38 -19.15
C THR A 559 13.25 -27.01 -19.07
N ASN A 560 13.70 -26.04 -19.88
CA ASN A 560 13.19 -24.66 -19.93
C ASN A 560 12.95 -24.20 -21.39
N LEU A 561 12.58 -25.14 -22.27
CA LEU A 561 12.55 -24.95 -23.73
C LEU A 561 11.72 -23.72 -24.14
N GLU A 562 10.56 -23.53 -23.52
CA GLU A 562 9.62 -22.44 -23.83
C GLU A 562 10.18 -21.05 -23.46
N VAL A 563 10.95 -20.96 -22.38
CA VAL A 563 11.54 -19.69 -21.94
C VAL A 563 12.77 -19.32 -22.78
N ILE A 564 13.60 -20.31 -23.12
CA ILE A 564 14.87 -20.14 -23.85
C ILE A 564 14.63 -20.00 -25.36
N CYS A 565 13.78 -20.87 -25.92
CA CYS A 565 13.58 -21.06 -27.36
C CYS A 565 12.15 -20.80 -27.86
N GLY A 566 11.19 -20.43 -27.00
CA GLY A 566 9.81 -20.12 -27.45
C GLY A 566 9.74 -18.96 -28.46
N HIS A 567 8.59 -18.74 -29.10
CA HIS A 567 8.46 -17.66 -30.10
C HIS A 567 8.47 -16.26 -29.47
N ASP A 568 9.10 -15.29 -30.14
CA ASP A 568 9.17 -13.90 -29.67
C ASP A 568 7.92 -13.10 -30.08
N CYS A 569 7.45 -12.25 -29.16
CA CYS A 569 6.21 -11.48 -29.32
C CYS A 569 6.46 -10.13 -30.00
N GLY A 570 7.25 -10.09 -31.07
CA GLY A 570 7.61 -8.84 -31.75
C GLY A 570 8.41 -7.84 -30.89
N VAL A 571 8.95 -6.80 -31.56
CA VAL A 571 10.05 -5.97 -31.06
C VAL A 571 9.69 -5.17 -29.80
N GLY A 572 10.41 -5.41 -28.68
CA GLY A 572 10.45 -4.50 -27.53
C GLY A 572 9.87 -5.01 -26.20
N CYS A 573 9.30 -6.22 -26.14
CA CYS A 573 8.76 -6.78 -24.90
C CYS A 573 9.81 -7.63 -24.17
N ILE A 574 10.24 -7.20 -22.98
CA ILE A 574 11.16 -7.96 -22.12
C ILE A 574 10.33 -8.96 -21.27
N PRO A 575 10.64 -10.27 -21.29
CA PRO A 575 9.91 -11.32 -20.54
C PRO A 575 9.87 -11.12 -19.02
N GLU A 576 10.78 -10.36 -18.42
CA GLU A 576 10.82 -10.18 -16.96
C GLU A 576 9.73 -9.26 -16.38
N LEU A 577 8.94 -8.59 -17.23
CA LEU A 577 7.72 -7.89 -16.80
C LEU A 577 6.54 -8.85 -16.64
N LEU A 578 6.63 -10.09 -17.15
CA LEU A 578 5.50 -11.01 -17.26
C LEU A 578 5.97 -12.43 -16.95
N GLY A 579 5.61 -12.96 -15.79
CA GLY A 579 5.57 -14.41 -15.59
C GLY A 579 4.45 -15.03 -16.42
N ASN A 580 4.52 -14.96 -17.75
CA ASN A 580 3.72 -15.77 -18.66
C ASN A 580 4.56 -16.06 -19.90
N THR A 581 4.57 -17.32 -20.32
CA THR A 581 5.29 -17.85 -21.49
C THR A 581 4.56 -17.59 -22.82
N GLN A 582 3.59 -16.68 -22.85
CA GLN A 582 2.68 -16.55 -23.97
C GLN A 582 2.37 -15.07 -24.29
N CYS A 583 2.47 -14.75 -25.58
CA CYS A 583 2.61 -13.42 -26.18
C CYS A 583 1.34 -12.56 -26.22
N ASP A 584 1.37 -11.40 -25.56
CA ASP A 584 0.28 -10.41 -25.57
C ASP A 584 0.79 -9.01 -25.96
N PRO A 585 0.20 -8.33 -26.95
CA PRO A 585 0.43 -6.90 -27.18
C PRO A 585 -0.01 -5.96 -26.05
N GLN A 586 -0.81 -6.43 -25.10
CA GLN A 586 -1.29 -5.60 -24.01
C GLN A 586 -0.27 -5.45 -22.89
N CYS A 587 0.70 -4.55 -23.07
CA CYS A 587 1.32 -3.87 -21.92
C CYS A 587 0.39 -2.77 -21.35
N ASN A 588 -0.86 -3.16 -21.09
CA ASN A 588 -1.81 -2.49 -20.22
C ASN A 588 -2.63 -3.64 -19.63
N VAL A 589 -2.24 -4.14 -18.46
CA VAL A 589 -3.13 -5.01 -17.69
C VAL A 589 -4.44 -4.26 -17.53
N PRO A 590 -5.59 -4.75 -18.05
CA PRO A 590 -6.84 -4.06 -17.82
C PRO A 590 -7.07 -4.05 -16.30
N ALA A 591 -7.56 -2.93 -15.77
CA ALA A 591 -7.83 -2.76 -14.34
C ALA A 591 -9.05 -3.58 -13.86
N TYR A 592 -9.31 -4.75 -14.47
CA TYR A 592 -10.58 -5.48 -14.36
C TYR A 592 -10.74 -6.16 -12.98
N HIS A 593 -9.66 -6.66 -12.36
CA HIS A 593 -9.72 -7.17 -10.99
C HIS A 593 -9.43 -6.11 -9.91
N ALA A 594 -8.84 -4.97 -10.29
CA ALA A 594 -8.47 -3.92 -9.32
C ALA A 594 -9.68 -3.14 -8.77
N LYS A 595 -10.85 -3.22 -9.43
CA LYS A 595 -12.10 -2.60 -8.96
C LYS A 595 -12.86 -3.45 -7.93
N VAL A 596 -12.61 -4.75 -7.83
CA VAL A 596 -13.35 -5.66 -6.93
C VAL A 596 -13.06 -5.37 -5.44
N LEU A 597 -11.92 -4.75 -5.13
CA LEU A 597 -11.57 -4.29 -3.78
C LEU A 597 -12.12 -2.89 -3.42
N PHE A 598 -12.81 -2.20 -4.33
CA PHE A 598 -13.46 -0.92 -4.04
C PHE A 598 -14.92 -1.10 -3.64
N ILE A 599 -15.12 -1.64 -2.44
CA ILE A 599 -16.43 -1.61 -1.79
C ILE A 599 -16.71 -0.19 -1.25
N TRP A 600 -17.99 0.14 -1.30
CA TRP A 600 -18.70 1.38 -1.03
C TRP A 600 -18.04 2.45 -0.13
N SER A 601 -18.18 3.70 -0.58
CA SER A 601 -17.94 4.94 0.14
C SER A 601 -16.53 5.07 0.74
N ARG A 602 -15.54 5.32 -0.14
CA ARG A 602 -14.20 5.83 0.22
C ARG A 602 -14.28 6.95 1.28
N SER A 603 -15.34 7.77 1.24
CA SER A 603 -15.58 8.87 2.16
C SER A 603 -16.05 8.42 3.54
N ALA A 604 -16.96 7.44 3.68
CA ALA A 604 -17.44 6.98 4.98
C ALA A 604 -16.40 6.14 5.71
N CYS A 605 -15.70 5.25 5.01
CA CYS A 605 -14.58 4.49 5.60
C CYS A 605 -13.42 5.40 5.98
N ALA A 606 -13.05 6.37 5.14
CA ALA A 606 -12.04 7.36 5.52
C ALA A 606 -12.51 8.20 6.72
N SER A 607 -13.77 8.63 6.76
CA SER A 607 -14.32 9.42 7.87
C SER A 607 -14.37 8.63 9.17
N ALA A 608 -14.80 7.36 9.15
CA ALA A 608 -14.83 6.49 10.31
C ALA A 608 -13.40 6.16 10.80
N CYS A 609 -12.47 5.80 9.91
CA CYS A 609 -11.06 5.64 10.24
C CYS A 609 -10.44 6.92 10.79
N PHE A 610 -10.83 8.10 10.28
CA PHE A 610 -10.36 9.39 10.76
C PHE A 610 -10.96 9.73 12.14
N ILE A 611 -12.23 9.42 12.39
CA ILE A 611 -12.87 9.58 13.71
C ILE A 611 -12.23 8.62 14.72
N LEU A 612 -11.98 7.36 14.34
CA LEU A 612 -11.27 6.36 15.15
C LEU A 612 -9.84 6.82 15.45
N ALA A 613 -9.08 7.25 14.44
CA ALA A 613 -7.74 7.81 14.61
C ALA A 613 -7.76 9.10 15.45
N ALA A 614 -8.77 9.96 15.26
CA ALA A 614 -8.98 11.18 16.02
C ALA A 614 -9.39 10.89 17.46
N LEU A 615 -10.10 9.81 17.77
CA LEU A 615 -10.44 9.35 19.12
C LEU A 615 -9.26 8.68 19.81
N HIS A 616 -8.47 7.89 19.08
CA HIS A 616 -7.16 7.43 19.56
C HIS A 616 -6.24 8.61 19.85
N PHE A 617 -6.24 9.62 18.98
CA PHE A 617 -5.44 10.84 19.13
C PHE A 617 -5.97 11.74 20.24
N LEU A 618 -7.28 11.98 20.35
CA LEU A 618 -7.97 12.69 21.45
C LEU A 618 -7.73 11.96 22.76
N GLY A 619 -7.71 10.64 22.70
CA GLY A 619 -7.48 9.81 23.85
C GLY A 619 -6.05 9.81 24.34
N ILE A 620 -5.08 9.65 23.42
CA ILE A 620 -3.66 9.81 23.69
C ILE A 620 -3.41 11.26 24.15
N THR A 621 -3.97 12.26 23.48
CA THR A 621 -3.86 13.66 23.87
C THR A 621 -4.59 13.99 25.17
N PHE A 622 -5.63 13.31 25.64
CA PHE A 622 -6.22 13.54 26.98
C PHE A 622 -5.47 12.79 28.09
N VAL A 623 -4.90 11.63 27.77
CA VAL A 623 -3.92 10.97 28.64
C VAL A 623 -2.71 11.89 28.85
N LEU A 624 -2.31 12.60 27.81
CA LEU A 624 -1.14 13.46 27.83
C LEU A 624 -1.49 14.91 28.30
N ALA A 625 -2.59 15.52 27.84
CA ALA A 625 -3.07 16.87 28.15
C ALA A 625 -3.93 16.87 29.42
N ARG A 626 -3.51 17.66 30.39
CA ARG A 626 -4.16 17.80 31.69
C ARG A 626 -5.32 18.79 31.61
N PRO A 627 -6.43 18.51 32.29
CA PRO A 627 -7.08 19.49 33.14
C PRO A 627 -6.79 19.12 34.59
N ARG A 628 -6.28 20.06 35.40
CA ARG A 628 -6.38 19.88 36.86
C ARG A 628 -7.84 20.17 37.23
N PRO A 629 -8.50 19.32 38.04
CA PRO A 629 -9.44 19.88 39.00
C PRO A 629 -8.65 20.78 39.95
N SER A 630 -9.05 22.04 39.93
CA SER A 630 -8.83 23.01 40.98
C SER A 630 -9.20 22.46 42.35
N ALA A 631 -8.60 23.06 43.38
CA ALA A 631 -8.92 22.98 44.80
C ALA A 631 -8.35 21.79 45.61
N ARG A 632 -7.32 22.17 46.38
CA ARG A 632 -6.97 21.79 47.76
C ARG A 632 -7.92 20.78 48.44
N ILE A 633 -7.35 19.72 48.98
CA ILE A 633 -7.65 19.32 50.36
C ILE A 633 -6.34 19.50 51.13
N ALA A 634 -6.24 20.65 51.80
CA ALA A 634 -5.24 20.86 52.84
C ALA A 634 -5.53 19.90 54.01
N PRO A 635 -4.53 19.52 54.82
CA PRO A 635 -4.81 18.97 56.14
C PRO A 635 -5.68 19.99 56.90
N GLY A 636 -6.65 19.50 57.66
CA GLY A 636 -7.53 20.36 58.44
C GLY A 636 -6.72 21.33 59.32
N PRO A 637 -7.22 22.56 59.54
CA PRO A 637 -6.88 23.24 60.77
C PRO A 637 -7.40 22.40 61.93
N SER A 638 -6.78 22.56 63.10
CA SER A 638 -7.31 22.04 64.36
C SER A 638 -8.83 22.24 64.44
N VAL A 639 -9.51 21.20 64.93
CA VAL A 639 -10.93 21.16 65.27
C VAL A 639 -11.35 22.50 65.90
N ASN A 640 -12.04 23.35 65.13
CA ASN A 640 -13.11 24.25 65.59
C ASN A 640 -13.66 25.18 64.50
N ASP A 641 -13.06 25.30 63.31
CA ASP A 641 -13.65 26.12 62.25
C ASP A 641 -13.53 25.46 60.88
N VAL A 642 -14.67 25.40 60.17
CA VAL A 642 -14.88 25.48 58.71
C VAL A 642 -15.97 24.51 58.22
N ASN A 643 -16.99 25.12 57.60
CA ASN A 643 -18.21 24.56 57.01
C ASN A 643 -18.00 23.44 55.96
N PRO A 644 -18.93 22.48 55.83
CA PRO A 644 -18.86 21.38 54.86
C PRO A 644 -19.52 21.78 53.53
N MET A 645 -18.90 22.65 52.74
CA MET A 645 -19.20 22.77 51.32
C MET A 645 -17.95 23.19 50.54
N GLN A 646 -17.72 22.53 49.39
CA GLN A 646 -16.73 22.82 48.34
C GLN A 646 -15.41 22.02 48.33
N ALA A 647 -15.45 20.84 47.70
CA ALA A 647 -14.46 20.40 46.71
C ALA A 647 -15.01 19.19 45.90
N GLN A 648 -15.76 19.45 44.82
CA GLN A 648 -16.20 18.41 43.89
C GLN A 648 -14.99 17.91 43.08
N THR A 649 -14.42 16.77 43.47
CA THR A 649 -13.45 16.06 42.61
C THR A 649 -14.19 15.46 41.40
N PRO A 650 -13.68 15.63 40.17
CA PRO A 650 -14.35 15.07 38.99
C PRO A 650 -14.44 13.55 39.10
N SER A 651 -15.61 13.02 38.76
CA SER A 651 -16.01 11.63 38.97
C SER A 651 -15.05 10.59 38.40
N TRP A 652 -14.33 10.89 37.31
CA TRP A 652 -13.37 10.01 36.64
C TRP A 652 -11.90 10.23 37.03
N SER A 653 -11.61 11.16 37.94
CA SER A 653 -10.25 11.37 38.47
C SER A 653 -9.80 10.17 39.30
N LEU A 654 -8.48 9.97 39.48
CA LEU A 654 -7.92 8.77 40.10
C LEU A 654 -8.49 8.41 41.48
N TYR A 655 -8.80 9.42 42.31
CA TYR A 655 -9.47 9.28 43.61
C TYR A 655 -10.96 9.67 43.57
N GLY A 656 -11.44 10.14 42.40
CA GLY A 656 -12.85 10.42 42.16
C GLY A 656 -13.67 9.13 42.17
N PHE A 657 -14.99 9.29 42.11
CA PHE A 657 -15.97 8.22 42.28
C PHE A 657 -15.64 6.92 41.51
N PHE A 658 -15.25 7.03 40.23
CA PHE A 658 -14.94 5.93 39.31
C PHE A 658 -13.44 5.77 38.97
N GLY A 659 -12.54 6.48 39.64
CA GLY A 659 -11.09 6.37 39.41
C GLY A 659 -10.46 5.08 39.95
N LEU A 660 -9.22 4.76 39.58
CA LEU A 660 -8.52 3.54 40.02
C LEU A 660 -8.50 3.34 41.55
N TYR A 661 -8.34 4.42 42.33
CA TYR A 661 -8.40 4.39 43.80
C TYR A 661 -9.78 4.77 44.36
N GLY A 662 -10.73 5.13 43.49
CA GLY A 662 -12.10 5.47 43.83
C GLY A 662 -12.88 4.34 44.48
N PRO A 663 -13.99 4.68 45.16
CA PRO A 663 -14.90 3.70 45.75
C PRO A 663 -15.50 2.77 44.69
N TYR A 664 -15.91 3.30 43.52
CA TYR A 664 -16.64 2.54 42.48
C TYR A 664 -15.77 2.09 41.30
N TYR A 665 -14.45 2.01 41.47
CA TYR A 665 -13.54 1.48 40.42
C TYR A 665 -13.95 0.08 39.94
N GLU A 666 -14.18 -0.81 40.91
CA GLU A 666 -14.52 -2.20 40.63
C GLU A 666 -15.86 -2.23 39.88
N LEU A 667 -16.84 -1.42 40.30
CA LEU A 667 -18.12 -1.29 39.61
C LEU A 667 -17.96 -0.77 38.17
N ARG A 668 -17.12 0.24 37.93
CA ARG A 668 -16.81 0.73 36.59
C ARG A 668 -16.18 -0.36 35.73
N LEU A 669 -15.20 -1.08 36.27
CA LEU A 669 -14.52 -2.16 35.54
C LEU A 669 -15.53 -3.25 35.18
N VAL A 670 -16.42 -3.61 36.11
CA VAL A 670 -17.50 -4.58 35.87
C VAL A 670 -18.48 -4.08 34.79
N LEU A 671 -18.98 -2.85 34.90
CA LEU A 671 -19.90 -2.28 33.91
C LEU A 671 -19.27 -2.22 32.52
N LYS A 672 -17.99 -1.83 32.45
CA LYS A 672 -17.22 -1.83 31.22
C LYS A 672 -17.13 -3.23 30.61
N GLN A 673 -16.81 -4.24 31.42
CA GLN A 673 -16.68 -5.62 30.96
C GLN A 673 -18.01 -6.24 30.54
N SER A 674 -19.10 -5.82 31.19
CA SER A 674 -20.46 -6.21 30.84
C SER A 674 -20.88 -5.72 29.45
N VAL A 675 -20.23 -4.66 28.93
CA VAL A 675 -20.43 -4.14 27.57
C VAL A 675 -19.35 -4.69 26.62
N GLN A 676 -18.09 -4.73 27.05
CA GLN A 676 -16.95 -5.07 26.21
C GLN A 676 -16.92 -6.56 25.83
N ILE A 677 -17.17 -7.47 26.76
CA ILE A 677 -17.12 -8.92 26.49
C ILE A 677 -18.18 -9.33 25.45
N PRO A 678 -19.47 -8.92 25.56
CA PRO A 678 -20.46 -9.23 24.52
C PRO A 678 -20.08 -8.69 23.15
N LEU A 679 -19.57 -7.45 23.07
CA LEU A 679 -19.15 -6.85 21.79
C LEU A 679 -17.91 -7.55 21.19
N GLN A 680 -16.95 -7.97 22.02
CA GLN A 680 -15.80 -8.75 21.56
C GLN A 680 -16.20 -10.17 21.14
N ALA A 681 -17.15 -10.79 21.86
CA ALA A 681 -17.71 -12.08 21.49
C ALA A 681 -18.47 -12.01 20.17
N TYR A 682 -19.25 -10.94 19.95
CA TYR A 682 -19.92 -10.68 18.67
C TYR A 682 -18.92 -10.52 17.51
N ARG A 683 -17.86 -9.71 17.69
CA ARG A 683 -16.81 -9.58 16.66
C ARG A 683 -16.06 -10.88 16.39
N ALA A 684 -15.82 -11.70 17.41
CA ALA A 684 -15.21 -13.01 17.24
C ALA A 684 -16.14 -14.01 16.54
N TYR A 685 -17.45 -13.93 16.80
CA TYR A 685 -18.47 -14.67 16.07
C TYR A 685 -18.51 -14.28 14.58
N GLU A 686 -18.58 -13.00 14.25
CA GLU A 686 -18.56 -12.54 12.85
C GLU A 686 -17.27 -12.95 12.13
N LEU A 687 -16.13 -12.80 12.80
CA LEU A 687 -14.85 -13.28 12.30
C LEU A 687 -14.91 -14.79 11.97
N SER A 688 -15.47 -15.59 12.87
CA SER A 688 -15.57 -17.04 12.72
C SER A 688 -16.47 -17.46 11.55
N ARG A 689 -17.47 -16.63 11.21
CA ARG A 689 -18.40 -16.83 10.09
C ARG A 689 -17.76 -16.50 8.74
N LEU A 690 -16.87 -15.51 8.70
CA LEU A 690 -16.28 -14.98 7.46
C LEU A 690 -14.89 -15.56 7.14
N LEU A 691 -14.05 -15.85 8.14
CA LEU A 691 -12.69 -16.32 7.88
C LEU A 691 -12.64 -17.81 7.53
N THR A 692 -11.88 -18.09 6.47
CA THR A 692 -11.65 -19.42 5.90
C THR A 692 -10.44 -20.11 6.51
N ASN A 693 -9.65 -19.38 7.30
CA ASN A 693 -8.50 -19.91 8.02
C ASN A 693 -8.81 -20.12 9.51
N GLN A 694 -8.88 -21.40 9.90
CA GLN A 694 -9.18 -21.84 11.26
C GLN A 694 -8.23 -21.27 12.33
N TRP A 695 -6.96 -21.05 12.00
CA TRP A 695 -5.95 -20.62 12.98
C TRP A 695 -6.21 -19.20 13.49
N TYR A 696 -6.74 -18.32 12.63
CA TYR A 696 -7.11 -16.98 13.04
C TYR A 696 -8.34 -16.98 13.95
N SER A 697 -9.37 -17.77 13.61
CA SER A 697 -10.56 -17.95 14.46
C SER A 697 -10.18 -18.49 15.85
N LEU A 698 -9.31 -19.49 15.90
CA LEU A 698 -8.75 -20.04 17.14
C LEU A 698 -8.03 -18.99 17.97
N LEU A 699 -7.11 -18.24 17.34
CA LEU A 699 -6.29 -17.26 18.05
C LEU A 699 -7.16 -16.17 18.69
N PHE A 700 -8.21 -15.70 17.98
CA PHE A 700 -9.18 -14.76 18.54
C PHE A 700 -9.98 -15.37 19.70
N GLY A 701 -10.46 -16.61 19.56
CA GLY A 701 -11.18 -17.32 20.62
C GLY A 701 -10.35 -17.51 21.90
N LEU A 702 -9.09 -17.92 21.77
CA LEU A 702 -8.16 -18.09 22.89
C LEU A 702 -7.87 -16.77 23.61
N VAL A 703 -7.68 -15.68 22.87
CA VAL A 703 -7.46 -14.36 23.46
C VAL A 703 -8.71 -13.87 24.20
N LEU A 704 -9.92 -14.10 23.65
CA LEU A 704 -11.18 -13.76 24.32
C LEU A 704 -11.38 -14.58 25.61
N ALA A 705 -11.17 -15.90 25.56
CA ALA A 705 -11.26 -16.77 26.74
C ALA A 705 -10.23 -16.38 27.80
N GLY A 706 -9.00 -16.07 27.38
CA GLY A 706 -7.95 -15.54 28.25
C GLY A 706 -8.37 -14.26 28.98
N ASN A 707 -9.02 -13.32 28.28
CA ASN A 707 -9.56 -12.11 28.87
C ASN A 707 -10.63 -12.42 29.94
N CYS A 708 -11.54 -13.34 29.63
CA CYS A 708 -12.62 -13.78 30.51
C CYS A 708 -12.12 -14.51 31.77
N ILE A 709 -10.95 -15.15 31.73
CA ILE A 709 -10.34 -15.84 32.89
C ILE A 709 -9.44 -14.90 33.70
N ALA A 710 -8.55 -14.18 33.03
CA ALA A 710 -7.48 -13.41 33.67
C ALA A 710 -8.02 -12.27 34.53
N LEU A 711 -9.10 -11.61 34.09
CA LEU A 711 -9.63 -10.43 34.78
C LEU A 711 -10.38 -10.78 36.09
N PRO A 712 -11.26 -11.79 36.15
CA PRO A 712 -11.84 -12.25 37.42
C PRO A 712 -10.80 -12.80 38.41
N LEU A 713 -9.74 -13.45 37.93
CA LEU A 713 -8.62 -13.88 38.77
C LEU A 713 -7.90 -12.68 39.41
N CYS A 714 -7.69 -11.61 38.63
CA CYS A 714 -7.17 -10.36 39.16
C CYS A 714 -8.08 -9.77 40.23
N LEU A 715 -9.40 -9.78 40.00
CA LEU A 715 -10.42 -9.30 40.95
C LEU A 715 -10.53 -10.14 42.24
N SER A 716 -10.07 -11.40 42.19
CA SER A 716 -10.06 -12.31 43.34
C SER A 716 -8.85 -12.11 44.27
N VAL A 717 -7.84 -11.32 43.83
CA VAL A 717 -6.66 -11.02 44.64
C VAL A 717 -7.06 -10.28 45.92
N ARG A 718 -6.70 -10.85 47.08
CA ARG A 718 -7.01 -10.27 48.42
C ARG A 718 -6.43 -8.87 48.62
N ARG A 719 -5.26 -8.59 48.06
CA ARG A 719 -4.60 -7.28 48.19
C ARG A 719 -5.24 -6.28 47.22
N ARG A 720 -6.03 -5.33 47.77
CA ARG A 720 -6.76 -4.29 47.03
C ARG A 720 -5.91 -3.55 45.99
N HIS A 721 -4.67 -3.24 46.32
CA HIS A 721 -3.76 -2.55 45.41
C HIS A 721 -3.34 -3.46 44.24
N THR A 722 -2.82 -4.65 44.54
CA THR A 722 -2.44 -5.65 43.52
C THR A 722 -3.60 -6.00 42.60
N ARG A 723 -4.80 -6.24 43.16
CA ARG A 723 -6.04 -6.51 42.43
C ARG A 723 -6.35 -5.47 41.36
N ARG A 724 -6.36 -4.19 41.76
CA ARG A 724 -6.79 -3.09 40.89
C ARG A 724 -5.78 -2.84 39.77
N TRP A 725 -4.51 -3.05 40.06
CA TRP A 725 -3.41 -2.88 39.12
C TRP A 725 -3.27 -4.02 38.12
N SER A 726 -3.31 -5.26 38.60
CA SER A 726 -3.31 -6.42 37.72
C SER A 726 -4.54 -6.39 36.82
N GLY A 727 -5.71 -6.01 37.34
CA GLY A 727 -6.93 -5.82 36.55
C GLY A 727 -6.78 -4.77 35.46
N ALA A 728 -6.20 -3.60 35.76
CA ALA A 728 -5.99 -2.53 34.77
C ALA A 728 -4.99 -2.92 33.66
N ILE A 729 -3.96 -3.70 33.99
CA ILE A 729 -2.95 -4.17 33.02
C ILE A 729 -3.54 -5.23 32.09
N VAL A 730 -4.21 -6.23 32.65
CA VAL A 730 -4.87 -7.31 31.90
C VAL A 730 -5.90 -6.72 30.93
N ASP A 731 -6.77 -5.82 31.41
CA ASP A 731 -7.79 -5.13 30.61
C ASP A 731 -7.19 -4.31 29.44
N ALA A 732 -6.01 -3.71 29.61
CA ALA A 732 -5.32 -2.98 28.54
C ALA A 732 -4.66 -3.93 27.53
N LEU A 733 -4.04 -5.02 27.97
CA LEU A 733 -3.36 -5.98 27.09
C LEU A 733 -4.36 -6.70 26.16
N PHE A 734 -5.41 -7.29 26.73
CA PHE A 734 -6.43 -7.99 25.93
C PHE A 734 -7.24 -7.01 25.06
N GLY A 735 -7.48 -5.79 25.54
CA GLY A 735 -8.07 -4.72 24.74
C GLY A 735 -7.24 -4.39 23.49
N PHE A 736 -5.91 -4.35 23.59
CA PHE A 736 -5.01 -4.13 22.44
C PHE A 736 -5.02 -5.31 21.46
N CYS A 737 -4.87 -6.54 21.96
CA CYS A 737 -4.82 -7.74 21.13
C CYS A 737 -6.07 -7.89 20.27
N MET A 738 -7.26 -7.73 20.86
CA MET A 738 -8.54 -7.91 20.16
C MET A 738 -8.90 -6.76 19.23
N SER A 739 -8.49 -5.52 19.55
CA SER A 739 -8.96 -4.34 18.79
C SER A 739 -7.99 -3.88 17.71
N ILE A 740 -6.70 -4.23 17.80
CA ILE A 740 -5.65 -3.77 16.87
C ILE A 740 -4.69 -4.90 16.50
N GLY A 741 -4.20 -5.66 17.49
CA GLY A 741 -3.12 -6.63 17.28
C GLY A 741 -3.45 -7.74 16.28
N LEU A 742 -4.57 -8.42 16.48
CA LEU A 742 -4.96 -9.56 15.64
C LEU A 742 -5.42 -9.17 14.23
N PRO A 743 -6.25 -8.11 14.03
CA PRO A 743 -6.59 -7.64 12.69
C PRO A 743 -5.37 -7.21 11.86
N LEU A 744 -4.33 -6.67 12.50
CA LEU A 744 -3.08 -6.32 11.81
C LEU A 744 -2.32 -7.57 11.36
N ALA A 745 -2.30 -8.62 12.19
CA ALA A 745 -1.62 -9.88 11.87
C ALA A 745 -2.26 -10.62 10.69
N THR A 746 -3.59 -10.58 10.55
CA THR A 746 -4.31 -11.19 9.42
C THR A 746 -4.00 -10.48 8.10
N VAL A 747 -3.96 -9.14 8.10
CA VAL A 747 -3.59 -8.34 6.92
C VAL A 747 -2.15 -8.62 6.49
N LEU A 748 -1.23 -8.65 7.45
CA LEU A 748 0.17 -8.96 7.17
C LEU A 748 0.34 -10.37 6.58
N GLY A 749 -0.42 -11.35 7.08
CA GLY A 749 -0.42 -12.71 6.53
C GLY A 749 -0.84 -12.77 5.07
N ALA A 750 -1.93 -12.10 4.69
CA ALA A 750 -2.40 -12.05 3.30
C ALA A 750 -1.39 -11.35 2.36
N ILE A 751 -0.75 -10.28 2.83
CA ILE A 751 0.30 -9.58 2.08
C ILE A 751 1.54 -10.46 1.88
N ILE A 752 1.91 -11.24 2.91
CA ILE A 752 3.04 -12.18 2.85
C ILE A 752 2.75 -13.30 1.85
N ASP A 753 1.56 -13.89 1.86
CA ASP A 753 1.18 -14.95 0.91
C ASP A 753 1.22 -14.45 -0.54
N MET A 754 0.71 -13.24 -0.79
CA MET A 754 0.81 -12.56 -2.09
C MET A 754 2.26 -12.30 -2.51
N TYR A 755 3.19 -12.08 -1.56
CA TYR A 755 4.60 -11.82 -1.84
C TYR A 755 5.41 -13.07 -2.21
N PHE A 756 5.04 -14.24 -1.65
CA PHE A 756 5.80 -15.48 -1.82
C PHE A 756 5.29 -16.41 -2.94
N ARG A 757 4.11 -16.17 -3.53
CA ARG A 757 3.64 -16.95 -4.69
C ARG A 757 4.34 -16.49 -5.99
N THR A 758 4.81 -17.47 -6.76
CA THR A 758 5.71 -17.31 -7.92
C THR A 758 5.03 -16.77 -9.17
N ASP A 759 3.70 -16.95 -9.32
CA ASP A 759 2.93 -16.45 -10.46
C ASP A 759 1.73 -15.60 -10.00
N ARG A 760 1.69 -14.35 -10.44
CA ARG A 760 0.72 -13.34 -9.98
C ARG A 760 -0.54 -13.29 -10.84
N ARG A 761 -0.50 -13.81 -12.08
CA ARG A 761 -1.67 -13.86 -12.97
C ARG A 761 -2.65 -14.92 -12.52
N GLN A 762 -2.14 -16.10 -12.16
CA GLN A 762 -2.92 -17.18 -11.53
C GLN A 762 -3.57 -16.78 -10.19
N LEU A 763 -3.06 -15.74 -9.51
CA LEU A 763 -3.57 -15.34 -8.20
C LEU A 763 -4.99 -14.74 -8.25
N LEU A 764 -5.32 -14.10 -9.38
CA LEU A 764 -6.61 -13.45 -9.61
C LEU A 764 -7.65 -14.39 -10.24
N SER A 765 -7.20 -15.44 -10.93
CA SER A 765 -8.04 -16.56 -11.39
C SER A 765 -8.24 -17.62 -10.29
N ASP A 766 -7.35 -17.71 -9.30
CA ASP A 766 -7.53 -18.57 -8.11
C ASP A 766 -8.73 -18.09 -7.26
N ARG A 767 -9.90 -18.69 -7.51
CA ARG A 767 -11.16 -18.37 -6.83
C ARG A 767 -11.09 -18.61 -5.32
N ILE A 768 -10.28 -19.56 -4.85
CA ILE A 768 -10.11 -19.86 -3.41
C ILE A 768 -9.41 -18.68 -2.73
N TRP A 769 -8.34 -18.17 -3.34
CA TRP A 769 -7.62 -17.00 -2.85
C TRP A 769 -8.46 -15.73 -2.92
N LEU A 770 -9.14 -15.50 -4.06
CA LEU A 770 -9.99 -14.33 -4.27
C LEU A 770 -11.14 -14.29 -3.26
N ASN A 771 -11.89 -15.38 -3.11
CA ASN A 771 -13.01 -15.47 -2.17
C ASN A 771 -12.55 -15.30 -0.72
N SER A 772 -11.43 -15.92 -0.33
CA SER A 772 -10.84 -15.74 1.00
C SER A 772 -10.44 -14.28 1.27
N SER A 773 -9.89 -13.62 0.26
CA SER A 773 -9.44 -12.22 0.36
C SER A 773 -10.61 -11.23 0.42
N ILE A 774 -11.67 -11.45 -0.35
CA ILE A 774 -12.90 -10.63 -0.29
C ILE A 774 -13.56 -10.75 1.08
N LEU A 775 -13.66 -11.95 1.63
CA LEU A 775 -14.26 -12.18 2.96
C LEU A 775 -13.41 -11.58 4.09
N LEU A 776 -12.09 -11.68 4.00
CA LEU A 776 -11.19 -11.00 4.93
C LEU A 776 -11.33 -9.47 4.84
N ALA A 777 -11.43 -8.93 3.63
CA ALA A 777 -11.65 -7.50 3.42
C ALA A 777 -12.99 -7.03 4.00
N ARG A 778 -14.08 -7.80 3.81
CA ARG A 778 -15.40 -7.51 4.39
C ARG A 778 -15.36 -7.42 5.92
N PHE A 779 -14.57 -8.26 6.59
CA PHE A 779 -14.43 -8.18 8.06
C PHE A 779 -13.68 -6.91 8.52
N LEU A 780 -12.68 -6.46 7.74
CA LEU A 780 -11.80 -5.34 8.11
C LEU A 780 -12.39 -3.97 7.76
N VAL A 781 -13.22 -3.92 6.71
CA VAL A 781 -13.89 -2.71 6.25
C VAL A 781 -15.15 -2.49 7.07
N ILE A 782 -15.47 -1.23 7.37
CA ILE A 782 -16.70 -0.87 8.06
C ILE A 782 -17.83 -0.93 7.05
N ASP A 783 -18.69 -1.94 7.17
CA ASP A 783 -19.77 -2.23 6.23
C ASP A 783 -21.11 -1.56 6.61
N SER A 784 -21.29 -1.23 7.88
CA SER A 784 -22.56 -0.76 8.44
C SER A 784 -22.37 0.22 9.61
N ALA A 785 -23.43 0.98 9.92
CA ALA A 785 -23.43 1.91 11.05
C ALA A 785 -23.33 1.19 12.41
N GLU A 786 -23.87 -0.02 12.50
CA GLU A 786 -23.78 -0.88 13.68
C GLU A 786 -22.34 -1.33 13.91
N ASP A 787 -21.66 -1.83 12.87
CA ASP A 787 -20.25 -2.20 12.95
C ASP A 787 -19.36 -1.00 13.33
N ALA A 788 -19.65 0.17 12.76
CA ALA A 788 -18.99 1.43 13.13
C ALA A 788 -19.16 1.74 14.63
N LEU A 789 -20.37 1.57 15.18
CA LEU A 789 -20.67 1.80 16.59
C LEU A 789 -19.98 0.78 17.50
N ILE A 790 -19.97 -0.51 17.13
CA ILE A 790 -19.31 -1.58 17.89
C ILE A 790 -17.80 -1.29 17.96
N LEU A 791 -17.17 -1.02 16.82
CA LEU A 791 -15.75 -0.66 16.77
C LEU A 791 -15.46 0.61 17.56
N LEU A 792 -16.31 1.63 17.46
CA LEU A 792 -16.19 2.86 18.24
C LEU A 792 -16.22 2.58 19.76
N VAL A 793 -17.19 1.81 20.24
CA VAL A 793 -17.31 1.45 21.66
C VAL A 793 -16.11 0.63 22.13
N LEU A 794 -15.66 -0.36 21.35
CA LEU A 794 -14.48 -1.16 21.67
C LEU A 794 -13.21 -0.30 21.76
N GLN A 795 -13.04 0.68 20.86
CA GLN A 795 -11.88 1.58 20.90
C GLN A 795 -11.99 2.63 22.00
N CYS A 796 -13.19 3.16 22.29
CA CYS A 796 -13.41 4.07 23.43
C CYS A 796 -13.16 3.36 24.77
N THR A 797 -13.59 2.11 24.91
CA THR A 797 -13.38 1.31 26.13
C THR A 797 -11.91 0.89 26.28
N PHE A 798 -11.24 0.52 25.19
CA PHE A 798 -9.79 0.30 25.18
C PHE A 798 -9.02 1.58 25.56
N TRP A 799 -9.41 2.71 24.99
CA TRP A 799 -8.86 4.01 25.36
C TRP A 799 -9.02 4.28 26.86
N LEU A 800 -10.19 3.99 27.42
CA LEU A 800 -10.49 4.13 28.84
C LEU A 800 -9.61 3.22 29.72
N SER A 801 -9.26 2.01 29.27
CA SER A 801 -8.27 1.13 29.93
C SER A 801 -6.91 1.81 30.00
N LEU A 802 -6.44 2.30 28.85
CA LEU A 802 -5.14 2.98 28.74
C LEU A 802 -5.12 4.25 29.60
N TYR A 803 -6.21 5.00 29.63
CA TYR A 803 -6.35 6.17 30.49
C TYR A 803 -6.21 5.79 31.97
N THR A 804 -6.92 4.76 32.41
CA THR A 804 -6.89 4.28 33.80
C THR A 804 -5.51 3.77 34.21
N LEU A 805 -4.88 2.95 33.37
CA LEU A 805 -3.54 2.43 33.59
C LEU A 805 -2.52 3.56 33.64
N SER A 806 -2.61 4.52 32.69
CA SER A 806 -1.75 5.70 32.67
C SER A 806 -1.93 6.59 33.89
N ALA A 807 -3.15 6.66 34.46
CA ALA A 807 -3.45 7.43 35.65
C ALA A 807 -2.95 6.72 36.92
N GLY A 808 -3.06 5.38 36.99
CA GLY A 808 -2.53 4.55 38.08
C GLY A 808 -1.01 4.65 38.21
N ILE A 809 -0.29 4.48 37.09
CA ILE A 809 1.18 4.63 36.97
C ILE A 809 1.69 5.96 37.54
N ARG A 810 0.83 6.99 37.62
CA ARG A 810 1.20 8.29 38.18
C ARG A 810 1.18 8.37 39.71
N VAL A 811 0.53 7.46 40.45
CA VAL A 811 0.30 7.61 41.91
C VAL A 811 0.99 6.61 42.81
N GLU A 812 1.28 5.38 42.36
CA GLU A 812 2.05 4.42 43.17
C GLU A 812 3.45 4.98 43.52
N ARG A 813 4.01 5.77 42.60
CA ARG A 813 5.21 6.61 42.82
C ARG A 813 5.08 7.59 44.00
N GLY A 814 3.87 7.98 44.42
CA GLY A 814 3.59 8.96 45.48
C GLY A 814 3.43 8.36 46.88
N HIS A 815 2.97 7.10 47.00
CA HIS A 815 2.69 6.46 48.28
C HIS A 815 3.93 5.81 48.93
N GLU A 816 4.90 5.33 48.13
CA GLU A 816 6.20 4.85 48.65
C GLU A 816 6.98 5.96 49.39
N LYS A 817 6.79 7.23 49.05
CA LYS A 817 7.41 8.37 49.74
C LYS A 817 6.88 8.65 51.16
N ARG A 818 5.71 8.11 51.55
CA ARG A 818 5.07 8.41 52.86
C ARG A 818 5.30 7.33 53.93
N ARG A 819 5.66 6.11 53.54
CA ARG A 819 5.83 4.98 54.50
C ARG A 819 7.20 4.95 55.19
N SER A 820 8.18 5.72 54.73
CA SER A 820 9.54 5.72 55.28
C SER A 820 9.84 6.83 56.30
N THR A 821 8.85 7.55 56.81
CA THR A 821 9.04 8.69 57.75
C THR A 821 8.20 8.64 59.03
N VAL A 822 7.81 7.45 59.49
CA VAL A 822 7.29 7.29 60.87
C VAL A 822 8.09 6.21 61.60
N SER A 823 9.29 6.59 62.01
CA SER A 823 9.96 6.04 63.18
C SER A 823 10.20 7.21 64.13
N PHE A 824 9.47 7.29 65.24
CA PHE A 824 9.77 8.23 66.31
C PHE A 824 10.48 7.44 67.42
N ARG A 825 11.79 7.69 67.59
CA ARG A 825 12.55 7.43 68.84
C ARG A 825 12.25 8.60 69.77
N SER A 826 11.58 8.36 70.90
CA SER A 826 12.13 8.07 72.25
C SER A 826 12.70 9.30 72.98
N SER A 827 12.07 9.68 74.09
CA SER A 827 12.77 10.10 75.32
C SER A 827 11.85 9.98 76.55
N HIS A 828 12.44 9.49 77.63
CA HIS A 828 11.88 9.12 78.92
C HIS A 828 11.52 10.30 79.85
N ASN A 829 10.67 9.97 80.83
CA ASN A 829 10.57 10.43 82.23
C ASN A 829 9.52 11.47 82.70
N THR A 830 8.45 10.90 83.30
CA THR A 830 7.89 11.10 84.66
C THR A 830 7.50 12.50 85.16
N THR A 831 6.21 12.77 85.40
CA THR A 831 5.49 12.66 86.70
C THR A 831 4.10 13.34 86.68
N SER A 832 3.10 12.61 87.21
CA SER A 832 1.86 12.99 87.91
C SER A 832 1.38 14.47 87.96
N THR A 833 0.12 14.75 87.56
CA THR A 833 -1.01 15.13 88.47
C THR A 833 -2.33 15.45 87.72
N ARG A 834 -3.43 15.45 88.50
CA ARG A 834 -4.89 15.39 88.25
C ARG A 834 -5.61 16.54 87.52
N SER A 835 -6.86 16.21 87.16
CA SER A 835 -8.11 17.04 87.05
C SER A 835 -8.27 17.85 85.74
N SER A 836 -9.45 18.13 85.18
CA SER A 836 -10.88 17.82 85.41
C SER A 836 -11.68 18.33 84.18
N GLN A 837 -12.80 17.65 83.86
CA GLN A 837 -14.06 18.17 83.26
C GLN A 837 -14.05 19.45 82.39
N SER A 838 -14.70 19.40 81.21
CA SER A 838 -16.11 19.81 81.07
C SER A 838 -16.59 19.82 79.60
N ARG A 839 -17.89 19.52 79.47
CA ARG A 839 -18.73 19.51 78.25
C ARG A 839 -18.90 20.94 77.74
N PHE A 840 -19.17 21.11 76.44
CA PHE A 840 -20.33 21.91 76.00
C PHE A 840 -20.64 21.66 74.50
N SER A 841 -21.85 21.17 74.27
CA SER A 841 -22.58 21.01 73.01
C SER A 841 -23.34 22.28 72.65
N LEU A 842 -23.58 22.59 71.35
CA LEU A 842 -24.78 23.24 70.76
C LEU A 842 -24.54 23.70 69.29
N PRO A 843 -25.57 23.98 68.44
CA PRO A 843 -26.23 22.99 67.59
C PRO A 843 -26.20 23.34 66.09
N SER A 844 -26.43 22.33 65.25
CA SER A 844 -26.54 22.42 63.80
C SER A 844 -28.01 22.47 63.38
N SER A 845 -28.48 23.60 62.84
CA SER A 845 -29.78 23.62 62.14
C SER A 845 -29.85 24.75 61.12
N LEU A 846 -29.38 24.49 59.90
CA LEU A 846 -30.10 24.73 58.65
C LEU A 846 -29.27 24.20 57.46
N VAL A 847 -29.92 23.49 56.54
CA VAL A 847 -29.41 23.02 55.23
C VAL A 847 -28.63 21.69 55.21
N LEU A 848 -29.29 20.54 55.44
CA LEU A 848 -28.92 19.25 54.81
C LEU A 848 -29.98 18.14 55.04
N GLN A 849 -31.14 18.20 54.37
CA GLN A 849 -32.19 17.18 54.52
C GLN A 849 -32.61 16.44 53.23
N LEU A 850 -31.94 16.61 52.08
CA LEU A 850 -32.38 15.96 50.82
C LEU A 850 -31.36 15.06 50.10
N LEU A 851 -30.23 14.70 50.71
CA LEU A 851 -29.25 13.77 50.12
C LEU A 851 -28.76 12.54 50.94
N PRO A 852 -29.30 12.12 52.11
CA PRO A 852 -28.79 10.93 52.79
C PRO A 852 -29.31 9.60 52.22
N GLU A 853 -30.51 9.56 51.64
CA GLU A 853 -31.21 8.28 51.41
C GLU A 853 -30.71 7.53 50.16
N ALA A 854 -30.45 8.24 49.06
CA ALA A 854 -29.83 7.65 47.86
C ALA A 854 -28.38 7.18 48.12
N GLN A 855 -27.63 7.92 48.95
CA GLN A 855 -26.27 7.53 49.33
C GLN A 855 -26.25 6.32 50.28
N ARG A 856 -27.25 6.18 51.16
CA ARG A 856 -27.40 4.98 52.01
C ARG A 856 -27.83 3.76 51.20
N GLN A 857 -28.74 3.89 50.24
CA GLN A 857 -29.12 2.77 49.37
C GLN A 857 -27.98 2.29 48.46
N LEU A 858 -27.16 3.20 47.93
CA LEU A 858 -25.95 2.86 47.17
C LEU A 858 -24.81 2.29 48.03
N ALA A 859 -24.69 2.72 49.29
CA ALA A 859 -23.71 2.18 50.24
C ALA A 859 -24.10 0.80 50.82
N ALA A 860 -25.39 0.44 50.77
CA ALA A 860 -25.90 -0.87 51.17
C ALA A 860 -25.50 -2.01 50.20
N ILE A 861 -25.06 -1.67 48.97
CA ILE A 861 -24.47 -2.63 48.02
C ILE A 861 -23.05 -2.96 48.48
N ARG A 862 -22.97 -3.82 49.50
CA ARG A 862 -21.71 -4.26 50.11
C ARG A 862 -20.85 -4.99 49.06
N HIS A 863 -19.64 -4.46 48.91
CA HIS A 863 -18.56 -4.78 47.96
C HIS A 863 -18.03 -6.25 47.95
N THR A 864 -18.83 -7.29 48.19
CA THR A 864 -18.36 -8.70 48.18
C THR A 864 -19.31 -9.67 47.49
N SER A 865 -20.59 -9.33 47.28
CA SER A 865 -21.58 -10.24 46.68
C SER A 865 -21.70 -10.14 45.16
N PHE A 866 -21.32 -9.01 44.51
CA PHE A 866 -21.57 -8.78 43.08
C PHE A 866 -20.50 -9.33 42.12
N TRP A 867 -19.23 -9.46 42.56
CA TRP A 867 -18.14 -9.94 41.69
C TRP A 867 -18.12 -11.46 41.54
N ARG A 868 -18.64 -12.19 42.53
CA ARG A 868 -18.76 -13.66 42.46
C ARG A 868 -19.69 -14.11 41.32
N PRO A 869 -20.92 -13.58 41.19
CA PRO A 869 -21.78 -13.93 40.07
C PRO A 869 -21.20 -13.45 38.73
N LEU A 870 -20.60 -12.26 38.66
CA LEU A 870 -19.94 -11.81 37.42
C LEU A 870 -18.74 -12.69 37.04
N ALA A 871 -17.90 -13.07 38.00
CA ALA A 871 -16.79 -13.99 37.78
C ALA A 871 -17.28 -15.35 37.30
N LEU A 872 -18.36 -15.88 37.90
CA LEU A 872 -19.01 -17.11 37.45
C LEU A 872 -19.53 -16.98 36.01
N VAL A 873 -20.17 -15.86 35.66
CA VAL A 873 -20.61 -15.58 34.28
C VAL A 873 -19.42 -15.46 33.32
N SER A 874 -18.36 -14.76 33.68
CA SER A 874 -17.14 -14.65 32.86
C SER A 874 -16.43 -15.99 32.69
N TYR A 875 -16.36 -16.82 33.74
CA TYR A 875 -15.83 -18.18 33.65
C TYR A 875 -16.73 -19.10 32.83
N ALA A 876 -18.05 -18.94 32.92
CA ALA A 876 -18.99 -19.66 32.07
C ALA A 876 -18.81 -19.25 30.60
N ILE A 877 -18.68 -17.95 30.29
CA ILE A 877 -18.38 -17.46 28.94
C ILE A 877 -17.03 -18.01 28.46
N ALA A 878 -15.99 -17.99 29.30
CA ALA A 878 -14.69 -18.55 28.94
C ALA A 878 -14.76 -20.06 28.66
N GLY A 879 -15.51 -20.80 29.50
CA GLY A 879 -15.77 -22.22 29.30
C GLY A 879 -16.51 -22.46 27.98
N ILE A 880 -17.57 -21.70 27.71
CA ILE A 880 -18.32 -21.75 26.45
C ILE A 880 -17.39 -21.46 25.25
N VAL A 881 -16.60 -20.40 25.30
CA VAL A 881 -15.66 -20.04 24.22
C VAL A 881 -14.61 -21.14 24.01
N LEU A 882 -14.03 -21.69 25.08
CA LEU A 882 -13.07 -22.79 24.98
C LEU A 882 -13.71 -24.07 24.46
N SER A 883 -14.95 -24.39 24.88
CA SER A 883 -15.72 -25.52 24.37
C SER A 883 -16.07 -25.34 22.89
N VAL A 884 -16.39 -24.11 22.46
CA VAL A 884 -16.64 -23.78 21.04
C VAL A 884 -15.37 -23.90 20.20
N VAL A 885 -14.24 -23.41 20.71
CA VAL A 885 -12.93 -23.55 20.04
C VAL A 885 -12.51 -25.02 19.98
N ALA A 886 -12.73 -25.79 21.04
CA ALA A 886 -12.48 -27.24 21.01
C ALA A 886 -13.41 -27.95 20.02
N ALA A 887 -14.70 -27.59 20.00
CA ALA A 887 -15.68 -28.14 19.06
C ALA A 887 -15.35 -27.80 17.60
N SER A 888 -14.65 -26.69 17.32
CA SER A 888 -14.20 -26.39 15.95
C SER A 888 -13.19 -27.39 15.37
N PHE A 889 -12.50 -28.18 16.20
CA PHE A 889 -11.62 -29.27 15.75
C PHE A 889 -12.29 -30.64 15.63
N VAL A 890 -13.49 -30.79 16.17
CA VAL A 890 -14.25 -32.06 16.19
C VAL A 890 -15.48 -31.94 15.28
N ARG A 891 -15.41 -31.09 14.25
CA ARG A 891 -16.51 -30.90 13.31
C ARG A 891 -16.68 -32.08 12.38
N GLU A 892 -17.92 -32.24 11.91
CA GLU A 892 -18.23 -33.13 10.80
C GLU A 892 -17.42 -32.73 9.57
N THR A 893 -16.88 -33.72 8.87
CA THR A 893 -16.20 -33.50 7.60
C THR A 893 -17.19 -32.93 6.59
N CYS A 894 -16.81 -31.82 5.95
CA CYS A 894 -17.62 -31.25 4.89
C CYS A 894 -17.85 -32.24 3.75
N HIS A 895 -18.98 -32.06 3.06
CA HIS A 895 -19.29 -32.82 1.87
C HIS A 895 -18.18 -32.62 0.82
N PRO A 896 -17.84 -33.64 -0.01
CA PRO A 896 -16.74 -33.57 -0.97
C PRO A 896 -16.75 -32.37 -1.92
N GLY A 897 -17.93 -31.82 -2.23
CA GLY A 897 -18.09 -30.63 -3.07
C GLY A 897 -17.70 -29.30 -2.40
N CYS A 898 -17.35 -29.29 -1.11
CA CYS A 898 -16.96 -28.07 -0.41
C CYS A 898 -15.47 -27.78 -0.55
N HIS A 899 -15.11 -26.69 -1.25
CA HIS A 899 -13.73 -26.27 -1.46
C HIS A 899 -13.23 -25.30 -0.39
N LEU A 900 -14.11 -24.48 0.18
CA LEU A 900 -13.78 -23.45 1.16
C LEU A 900 -14.81 -23.45 2.27
N GLN A 901 -14.36 -23.55 3.53
CA GLN A 901 -15.23 -23.59 4.70
C GLN A 901 -14.91 -22.48 5.70
N SER A 902 -15.92 -21.98 6.40
CA SER A 902 -15.76 -21.16 7.60
C SER A 902 -16.01 -21.95 8.87
N TYR A 903 -15.73 -21.33 10.02
CA TYR A 903 -15.77 -21.98 11.33
C TYR A 903 -16.71 -21.24 12.31
N PRO A 904 -17.99 -21.00 11.96
CA PRO A 904 -18.90 -20.18 12.76
C PRO A 904 -19.15 -20.78 14.14
N TRP A 905 -19.04 -20.00 15.20
CA TRP A 905 -19.23 -20.53 16.56
C TRP A 905 -20.63 -21.14 16.78
N PHE A 906 -20.71 -22.12 17.69
CA PHE A 906 -21.94 -22.84 18.08
C PHE A 906 -22.55 -23.77 17.02
N THR A 907 -21.83 -24.03 15.93
CA THR A 907 -22.23 -25.02 14.93
C THR A 907 -21.24 -26.18 14.91
N SER A 908 -21.75 -27.41 14.85
CA SER A 908 -20.96 -28.63 14.63
C SER A 908 -20.97 -29.09 13.17
N HIS A 909 -21.98 -28.66 12.42
CA HIS A 909 -22.12 -28.95 10.99
C HIS A 909 -21.13 -28.14 10.14
N CYS A 910 -20.86 -28.67 8.95
CA CYS A 910 -20.07 -28.00 7.93
C CYS A 910 -20.73 -26.68 7.50
N SER A 911 -19.96 -25.59 7.48
CA SER A 911 -20.39 -24.28 6.95
C SER A 911 -19.57 -23.98 5.71
N CYS A 912 -20.07 -24.43 4.56
CA CYS A 912 -19.37 -24.27 3.29
C CYS A 912 -19.62 -22.87 2.70
N ILE A 913 -18.53 -22.17 2.37
CA ILE A 913 -18.56 -20.86 1.72
C ILE A 913 -18.55 -21.01 0.20
N MET A 914 -17.72 -21.93 -0.31
CA MET A 914 -17.56 -22.18 -1.74
C MET A 914 -17.87 -23.65 -2.01
N TYR A 915 -18.96 -23.89 -2.73
CA TYR A 915 -19.48 -25.24 -2.96
C TYR A 915 -19.69 -25.52 -4.44
N THR A 916 -19.22 -26.69 -4.89
CA THR A 916 -19.47 -27.24 -6.23
C THR A 916 -20.34 -28.48 -6.10
N LEU A 917 -21.57 -28.40 -6.61
CA LEU A 917 -22.51 -29.52 -6.67
C LEU A 917 -22.48 -30.12 -8.07
N ASP A 918 -21.83 -31.27 -8.22
CA ASP A 918 -21.93 -32.10 -9.41
C ASP A 918 -23.00 -33.18 -9.20
N CYS A 919 -24.20 -32.91 -9.71
CA CYS A 919 -25.34 -33.78 -9.48
C CYS A 919 -25.18 -35.17 -10.11
N LYS A 920 -24.49 -35.27 -11.25
CA LYS A 920 -24.26 -36.54 -11.94
C LYS A 920 -23.26 -37.41 -11.18
N ALA A 921 -22.17 -36.82 -10.68
CA ALA A 921 -21.18 -37.55 -9.88
C ALA A 921 -21.73 -37.99 -8.51
N LEU A 922 -22.61 -37.18 -7.92
CA LEU A 922 -23.17 -37.42 -6.57
C LEU A 922 -24.54 -38.13 -6.58
N GLY A 923 -25.14 -38.33 -7.75
CA GLY A 923 -26.46 -38.97 -7.89
C GLY A 923 -27.63 -38.14 -7.33
N VAL A 924 -27.50 -36.81 -7.33
CA VAL A 924 -28.52 -35.88 -6.80
C VAL A 924 -29.58 -35.61 -7.86
N THR A 925 -30.84 -35.83 -7.52
CA THR A 925 -31.99 -35.64 -8.42
C THR A 925 -32.83 -34.41 -8.07
N ASP A 926 -33.07 -34.14 -6.78
CA ASP A 926 -33.70 -32.91 -6.31
C ASP A 926 -32.64 -31.95 -5.75
N VAL A 927 -32.33 -30.92 -6.54
CA VAL A 927 -31.28 -29.94 -6.21
C VAL A 927 -31.78 -28.91 -5.19
N ASP A 928 -33.04 -28.49 -5.30
CA ASP A 928 -33.62 -27.49 -4.38
C ASP A 928 -33.72 -28.07 -2.96
N GLU A 929 -34.15 -29.32 -2.83
CA GLU A 929 -34.16 -30.03 -1.55
C GLU A 929 -32.73 -30.20 -1.00
N PHE A 930 -31.77 -30.58 -1.87
CA PHE A 930 -30.37 -30.71 -1.47
C PHE A 930 -29.80 -29.39 -0.91
N ILE A 931 -30.00 -28.28 -1.62
CA ILE A 931 -29.56 -26.94 -1.18
C ILE A 931 -30.26 -26.58 0.13
N ALA A 932 -31.57 -26.82 0.25
CA ALA A 932 -32.34 -26.49 1.44
C ALA A 932 -31.90 -27.28 2.69
N LEU A 933 -31.43 -28.51 2.53
CA LEU A 933 -30.97 -29.38 3.62
C LEU A 933 -29.48 -29.17 3.98
N HIS A 934 -28.61 -28.96 3.00
CA HIS A 934 -27.16 -29.06 3.19
C HIS A 934 -26.42 -27.72 3.11
N LEU A 935 -27.00 -26.70 2.48
CA LEU A 935 -26.31 -25.45 2.20
C LEU A 935 -26.96 -24.28 2.94
N THR A 936 -26.17 -23.63 3.81
CA THR A 936 -26.58 -22.42 4.52
C THR A 936 -25.46 -21.39 4.43
N ASN A 937 -25.79 -20.15 4.04
CA ASN A 937 -24.83 -19.04 3.89
C ASN A 937 -23.70 -19.25 2.88
N VAL A 938 -23.96 -19.96 1.78
CA VAL A 938 -23.00 -20.12 0.67
C VAL A 938 -22.73 -18.75 0.01
N PHE A 939 -21.45 -18.48 -0.24
CA PHE A 939 -20.97 -17.26 -0.87
C PHE A 939 -20.73 -17.45 -2.37
N ASP A 940 -20.21 -18.61 -2.77
CA ASP A 940 -19.96 -18.99 -4.16
C ASP A 940 -20.51 -20.40 -4.41
N LEU A 941 -21.44 -20.51 -5.36
CA LEU A 941 -22.15 -21.76 -5.65
C LEU A 941 -22.02 -22.11 -7.12
N THR A 942 -21.49 -23.30 -7.39
CA THR A 942 -21.42 -23.91 -8.72
C THR A 942 -22.33 -25.13 -8.79
N LEU A 943 -23.25 -25.14 -9.73
CA LEU A 943 -24.13 -26.27 -10.05
C LEU A 943 -23.67 -26.86 -11.38
N ALA A 944 -23.17 -28.10 -11.37
CA ALA A 944 -22.66 -28.78 -12.55
C ALA A 944 -23.49 -30.04 -12.85
N ARG A 945 -23.85 -30.24 -14.13
CA ARG A 945 -24.52 -31.47 -14.61
C ARG A 945 -25.80 -31.82 -13.84
N CYS A 946 -26.60 -30.81 -13.51
CA CYS A 946 -27.79 -30.93 -12.67
C CYS A 946 -29.11 -30.97 -13.46
N PRO A 947 -30.09 -31.82 -13.05
CA PRO A 947 -31.41 -31.92 -13.69
C PRO A 947 -32.34 -30.79 -13.22
N LEU A 948 -32.12 -29.57 -13.72
CA LEU A 948 -32.87 -28.37 -13.34
C LEU A 948 -33.65 -27.77 -14.52
N PRO A 949 -34.72 -28.40 -15.04
CA PRO A 949 -35.38 -27.94 -16.27
C PRO A 949 -35.98 -26.52 -16.19
N GLU A 950 -36.43 -26.09 -15.01
CA GLU A 950 -37.03 -24.77 -14.76
C GLU A 950 -36.11 -23.82 -13.95
N GLY A 951 -34.84 -24.20 -13.77
CA GLY A 951 -33.88 -23.46 -12.95
C GLY A 951 -34.13 -23.65 -11.45
N LEU A 952 -33.51 -22.82 -10.61
CA LEU A 952 -33.72 -22.85 -9.16
C LEU A 952 -35.05 -22.20 -8.77
N ASN A 953 -35.74 -22.80 -7.80
CA ASN A 953 -37.00 -22.28 -7.30
C ASN A 953 -36.83 -20.97 -6.51
N ALA A 954 -37.87 -20.11 -6.51
CA ALA A 954 -37.86 -18.82 -5.82
C ALA A 954 -37.60 -18.94 -4.30
N SER A 955 -38.13 -20.00 -3.67
CA SER A 955 -37.88 -20.28 -2.25
C SER A 955 -36.42 -20.62 -1.95
N THR A 956 -35.72 -21.23 -2.89
CA THR A 956 -34.31 -21.60 -2.76
C THR A 956 -33.44 -20.36 -2.93
N LEU A 957 -33.69 -19.55 -3.96
CA LEU A 957 -33.01 -18.28 -4.18
C LEU A 957 -33.18 -17.32 -2.98
N ALA A 958 -34.38 -17.23 -2.42
CA ALA A 958 -34.66 -16.40 -1.23
C ALA A 958 -33.85 -16.82 0.02
N ARG A 959 -33.40 -18.08 0.11
CA ARG A 959 -32.53 -18.57 1.20
C ARG A 959 -31.06 -18.20 1.00
N LEU A 960 -30.63 -17.95 -0.24
CA LEU A 960 -29.25 -17.63 -0.60
C LEU A 960 -28.93 -16.15 -0.37
N THR A 961 -29.10 -15.66 0.85
CA THR A 961 -28.99 -14.22 1.19
C THR A 961 -27.57 -13.66 1.18
N SER A 962 -26.55 -14.51 1.11
CA SER A 962 -25.12 -14.13 1.15
C SER A 962 -24.37 -14.47 -0.14
N ILE A 963 -25.06 -14.96 -1.17
CA ILE A 963 -24.43 -15.38 -2.41
C ILE A 963 -23.83 -14.18 -3.14
N TYR A 964 -22.59 -14.31 -3.59
CA TYR A 964 -21.83 -13.34 -4.37
C TYR A 964 -21.69 -13.79 -5.82
N SER A 965 -21.48 -15.08 -6.03
CA SER A 965 -21.34 -15.69 -7.35
C SER A 965 -22.23 -16.93 -7.45
N LEU A 966 -22.96 -17.05 -8.56
CA LEU A 966 -23.75 -18.24 -8.90
C LEU A 966 -23.34 -18.71 -10.29
N GLN A 967 -22.95 -19.97 -10.40
CA GLN A 967 -22.60 -20.62 -11.66
C GLN A 967 -23.48 -21.84 -11.91
N MET A 968 -24.03 -21.94 -13.11
CA MET A 968 -24.77 -23.10 -13.59
C MET A 968 -24.11 -23.60 -14.87
N SER A 969 -23.50 -24.78 -14.82
CA SER A 969 -22.79 -25.39 -15.93
C SER A 969 -23.43 -26.74 -16.32
N GLU A 970 -23.68 -26.95 -17.62
CA GLU A 970 -24.24 -28.20 -18.17
C GLU A 970 -25.55 -28.64 -17.49
N THR A 971 -26.38 -27.67 -17.09
CA THR A 971 -27.69 -27.97 -16.49
C THR A 971 -28.75 -28.15 -17.58
N GLN A 972 -29.81 -28.89 -17.28
CA GLN A 972 -30.94 -29.10 -18.22
C GLN A 972 -31.92 -27.91 -18.28
N THR A 973 -31.52 -26.73 -17.81
CA THR A 973 -32.40 -25.56 -17.66
C THR A 973 -32.86 -25.03 -19.01
N ALA A 974 -34.11 -25.27 -19.36
CA ALA A 974 -34.69 -24.80 -20.62
C ALA A 974 -35.44 -23.47 -20.45
N ARG A 975 -36.00 -23.23 -19.26
CA ARG A 975 -36.74 -22.02 -18.88
C ARG A 975 -36.40 -21.62 -17.45
N TRP A 976 -36.61 -20.37 -17.08
CA TRP A 976 -36.44 -19.91 -15.69
C TRP A 976 -37.40 -18.75 -15.39
N ASP A 977 -38.69 -19.07 -15.41
CA ASP A 977 -39.79 -18.11 -15.47
C ASP A 977 -40.17 -17.59 -14.07
N LEU A 978 -39.26 -16.88 -13.42
CA LEU A 978 -39.49 -16.21 -12.14
C LEU A 978 -39.55 -14.69 -12.29
N SER A 979 -40.14 -14.02 -11.29
CA SER A 979 -40.09 -12.57 -11.18
C SER A 979 -38.63 -12.10 -11.02
N PRO A 980 -38.22 -10.98 -11.64
CA PRO A 980 -36.86 -10.45 -11.51
C PRO A 980 -36.42 -10.18 -10.06
N ASP A 981 -37.37 -9.88 -9.17
CA ASP A 981 -37.12 -9.68 -7.74
C ASP A 981 -36.70 -10.96 -6.99
N ALA A 982 -36.77 -12.14 -7.63
CA ALA A 982 -36.37 -13.41 -7.05
C ALA A 982 -34.85 -13.56 -6.92
N LEU A 983 -34.05 -12.82 -7.70
CA LEU A 983 -32.59 -12.86 -7.59
C LEU A 983 -32.11 -12.18 -6.30
N PRO A 984 -31.18 -12.79 -5.54
CA PRO A 984 -30.64 -12.19 -4.33
C PRO A 984 -29.95 -10.86 -4.62
N ARG A 985 -30.24 -9.82 -3.84
CA ARG A 985 -29.58 -8.51 -3.94
C ARG A 985 -28.07 -8.55 -3.64
N SER A 986 -27.58 -9.62 -3.01
CA SER A 986 -26.15 -9.82 -2.71
C SER A 986 -25.35 -10.30 -3.92
N LEU A 987 -26.01 -10.80 -4.96
CA LEU A 987 -25.40 -11.41 -6.13
C LEU A 987 -24.62 -10.36 -6.93
N PHE A 988 -23.38 -10.66 -7.24
CA PHE A 988 -22.43 -9.78 -7.93
C PHE A 988 -22.09 -10.28 -9.33
N ALA A 989 -21.97 -11.60 -9.49
CA ALA A 989 -21.69 -12.25 -10.77
C ALA A 989 -22.61 -13.46 -10.99
N LEU A 990 -23.08 -13.63 -12.23
CA LEU A 990 -23.89 -14.77 -12.65
C LEU A 990 -23.28 -15.40 -13.91
N TYR A 991 -23.08 -16.72 -13.85
CA TYR A 991 -22.50 -17.52 -14.93
C TYR A 991 -23.47 -18.62 -15.34
N LEU A 992 -23.94 -18.60 -16.60
CA LEU A 992 -24.72 -19.67 -17.20
C LEU A 992 -23.92 -20.24 -18.36
N GLN A 993 -23.54 -21.52 -18.27
CA GLN A 993 -22.65 -22.18 -19.22
C GLN A 993 -23.26 -23.49 -19.74
N SER A 994 -23.30 -23.65 -21.06
CA SER A 994 -23.80 -24.86 -21.73
C SER A 994 -25.20 -25.26 -21.25
N VAL A 995 -26.09 -24.27 -21.19
CA VAL A 995 -27.47 -24.42 -20.71
C VAL A 995 -28.43 -24.31 -21.91
N PRO A 996 -29.41 -25.21 -22.09
CA PRO A 996 -30.30 -25.24 -23.26
C PRO A 996 -31.42 -24.19 -23.19
N LEU A 997 -31.11 -22.94 -22.85
CA LEU A 997 -32.09 -21.85 -22.88
C LEU A 997 -32.41 -21.50 -24.33
N THR A 998 -33.71 -21.46 -24.65
CA THR A 998 -34.24 -21.09 -25.97
C THR A 998 -34.52 -19.59 -26.11
N ALA A 999 -34.71 -18.89 -24.99
CA ALA A 999 -34.89 -17.45 -24.88
C ALA A 999 -34.29 -16.93 -23.56
N ILE A 1000 -34.08 -15.61 -23.45
CA ILE A 1000 -33.68 -14.99 -22.18
C ILE A 1000 -34.84 -15.14 -21.18
N PRO A 1001 -34.64 -15.79 -20.03
CA PRO A 1001 -35.71 -16.04 -19.07
C PRO A 1001 -36.14 -14.76 -18.34
N THR A 1002 -37.41 -14.71 -17.90
CA THR A 1002 -38.02 -13.52 -17.27
C THR A 1002 -37.24 -13.00 -16.06
N ILE A 1003 -36.58 -13.90 -15.32
CA ILE A 1003 -35.76 -13.57 -14.15
C ILE A 1003 -34.55 -12.67 -14.50
N LEU A 1004 -34.07 -12.69 -15.74
CA LEU A 1004 -32.92 -11.90 -16.20
C LEU A 1004 -33.32 -10.59 -16.90
N HIS A 1005 -34.61 -10.24 -16.97
CA HIS A 1005 -35.03 -8.98 -17.59
C HIS A 1005 -34.60 -7.75 -16.79
N ASP A 1006 -34.83 -7.77 -15.47
CA ASP A 1006 -34.39 -6.72 -14.54
C ASP A 1006 -33.38 -7.30 -13.53
N LEU A 1007 -32.14 -6.79 -13.55
CA LEU A 1007 -31.07 -7.32 -12.71
C LEU A 1007 -30.96 -6.56 -11.38
N PRO A 1008 -30.58 -7.22 -10.28
CA PRO A 1008 -30.36 -6.54 -9.01
C PRO A 1008 -29.20 -5.54 -9.11
N PRO A 1009 -29.22 -4.42 -8.35
CA PRO A 1009 -28.32 -3.29 -8.54
C PRO A 1009 -26.84 -3.58 -8.23
N ASN A 1010 -26.55 -4.68 -7.53
CA ASN A 1010 -25.19 -5.09 -7.17
C ASN A 1010 -24.61 -6.09 -8.18
N LEU A 1011 -25.42 -6.63 -9.09
CA LEU A 1011 -24.95 -7.54 -10.13
C LEU A 1011 -24.23 -6.71 -11.19
N LEU A 1012 -22.92 -6.89 -11.29
CA LEU A 1012 -22.10 -6.16 -12.25
C LEU A 1012 -21.71 -7.03 -13.45
N TYR A 1013 -21.61 -8.35 -13.26
CA TYR A 1013 -21.09 -9.27 -14.26
C TYR A 1013 -22.13 -10.34 -14.65
N LEU A 1014 -22.38 -10.47 -15.94
CA LEU A 1014 -23.26 -11.47 -16.51
C LEU A 1014 -22.56 -12.23 -17.64
N PHE A 1015 -22.47 -13.55 -17.50
CA PHE A 1015 -21.85 -14.44 -18.47
C PHE A 1015 -22.86 -15.49 -18.94
N LEU A 1016 -23.14 -15.51 -20.24
CA LEU A 1016 -24.02 -16.45 -20.92
C LEU A 1016 -23.19 -17.19 -21.98
N ARG A 1017 -22.69 -18.39 -21.67
CA ARG A 1017 -21.80 -19.17 -22.55
C ARG A 1017 -22.47 -20.41 -23.09
N GLY A 1018 -22.36 -20.69 -24.39
CA GLY A 1018 -22.87 -21.92 -25.00
C GLY A 1018 -24.39 -22.08 -24.88
N VAL A 1019 -25.13 -20.97 -24.97
CA VAL A 1019 -26.61 -20.94 -24.91
C VAL A 1019 -27.19 -21.01 -26.33
N SER A 1020 -28.45 -21.40 -26.58
CA SER A 1020 -29.02 -21.42 -27.95
C SER A 1020 -30.32 -20.62 -28.03
N LEU A 1021 -30.18 -19.30 -28.21
CA LEU A 1021 -31.32 -18.38 -28.24
C LEU A 1021 -32.01 -18.46 -29.62
N SER A 1022 -33.02 -19.33 -29.73
CA SER A 1022 -33.79 -19.57 -30.96
C SER A 1022 -35.01 -18.66 -31.09
N ASP A 1023 -35.61 -18.23 -29.97
CA ASP A 1023 -36.83 -17.43 -29.94
C ASP A 1023 -36.56 -15.97 -29.52
N ASN A 1024 -37.01 -15.05 -30.38
CA ASN A 1024 -37.10 -13.58 -30.20
C ASN A 1024 -35.76 -12.84 -29.90
N LYS A 1025 -35.16 -12.29 -30.97
CA LYS A 1025 -33.85 -11.60 -31.02
C LYS A 1025 -33.72 -10.32 -30.16
N THR A 1026 -34.70 -9.96 -29.33
CA THR A 1026 -34.66 -8.72 -28.55
C THR A 1026 -34.12 -8.98 -27.14
N LEU A 1027 -32.89 -8.53 -26.88
CA LEU A 1027 -32.27 -8.60 -25.55
C LEU A 1027 -32.81 -7.48 -24.62
N PRO A 1028 -32.92 -7.73 -23.31
CA PRO A 1028 -33.28 -6.70 -22.32
C PRO A 1028 -32.23 -5.58 -22.22
N ALA A 1029 -32.66 -4.41 -21.78
CA ALA A 1029 -31.76 -3.30 -21.45
C ALA A 1029 -31.31 -3.39 -19.98
N TRP A 1030 -30.16 -4.02 -19.73
CA TRP A 1030 -29.61 -4.17 -18.39
C TRP A 1030 -28.96 -2.89 -17.87
N SER A 1031 -29.57 -2.27 -16.86
CA SER A 1031 -28.98 -1.10 -16.18
C SER A 1031 -28.01 -1.53 -15.08
N GLY A 1032 -26.77 -1.05 -15.11
CA GLY A 1032 -25.81 -1.23 -14.01
C GLY A 1032 -24.73 -2.29 -14.24
N LEU A 1033 -24.81 -3.07 -15.33
CA LEU A 1033 -23.75 -4.00 -15.69
C LEU A 1033 -22.46 -3.26 -16.08
N THR A 1034 -21.34 -3.87 -15.71
CA THR A 1034 -19.98 -3.42 -16.05
C THR A 1034 -19.32 -4.34 -17.08
N ILE A 1035 -19.63 -5.64 -17.01
CA ILE A 1035 -19.13 -6.69 -17.91
C ILE A 1035 -20.32 -7.52 -18.39
N LEU A 1036 -20.41 -7.71 -19.70
CA LEU A 1036 -21.41 -8.56 -20.34
C LEU A 1036 -20.73 -9.47 -21.36
N GLU A 1037 -20.97 -10.76 -21.24
CA GLU A 1037 -20.45 -11.78 -22.15
C GLU A 1037 -21.59 -12.70 -22.60
N ILE A 1038 -21.80 -12.79 -23.91
CA ILE A 1038 -22.77 -13.69 -24.54
C ILE A 1038 -22.05 -14.46 -25.65
N THR A 1039 -21.76 -15.73 -25.40
CA THR A 1039 -21.03 -16.60 -26.34
C THR A 1039 -21.83 -17.81 -26.77
N GLY A 1040 -21.68 -18.23 -28.03
CA GLY A 1040 -22.32 -19.45 -28.54
C GLY A 1040 -23.82 -19.33 -28.81
N ALA A 1041 -24.41 -18.13 -28.72
CA ALA A 1041 -25.87 -17.91 -28.70
C ALA A 1041 -26.59 -18.00 -30.06
N GLY A 1042 -25.85 -18.05 -31.17
CA GLY A 1042 -26.40 -18.00 -32.53
C GLY A 1042 -26.94 -16.63 -32.94
N LEU A 1043 -26.52 -15.56 -32.25
CA LEU A 1043 -26.98 -14.20 -32.52
C LEU A 1043 -26.34 -13.65 -33.81
N THR A 1044 -27.14 -12.90 -34.58
CA THR A 1044 -26.72 -12.34 -35.90
C THR A 1044 -26.40 -10.85 -35.83
N GLU A 1045 -26.80 -10.16 -34.76
CA GLU A 1045 -26.53 -8.74 -34.53
C GLU A 1045 -26.33 -8.45 -33.04
N ILE A 1046 -25.65 -7.34 -32.73
CA ILE A 1046 -25.56 -6.78 -31.38
C ILE A 1046 -26.58 -5.62 -31.30
N PRO A 1047 -27.66 -5.75 -30.50
CA PRO A 1047 -28.68 -4.70 -30.40
C PRO A 1047 -28.11 -3.36 -29.91
N ALA A 1048 -28.58 -2.24 -30.47
CA ALA A 1048 -28.11 -0.91 -30.11
C ALA A 1048 -28.40 -0.56 -28.63
N GLU A 1049 -29.43 -1.16 -28.05
CA GLU A 1049 -29.84 -1.04 -26.65
C GLU A 1049 -28.76 -1.55 -25.69
N VAL A 1050 -28.03 -2.60 -26.07
CA VAL A 1050 -26.91 -3.14 -25.28
C VAL A 1050 -25.76 -2.14 -25.26
N LEU A 1051 -25.44 -1.55 -26.41
CA LEU A 1051 -24.32 -0.62 -26.56
C LEU A 1051 -24.55 0.75 -25.90
N ARG A 1052 -25.80 1.10 -25.57
CA ARG A 1052 -26.17 2.28 -24.78
C ARG A 1052 -25.92 2.12 -23.28
N GLN A 1053 -25.66 0.91 -22.81
CA GLN A 1053 -25.41 0.62 -21.40
C GLN A 1053 -24.01 1.09 -20.98
N PRO A 1054 -23.77 1.38 -19.68
CA PRO A 1054 -22.47 1.84 -19.18
C PRO A 1054 -21.44 0.70 -19.05
N LEU A 1055 -21.37 -0.18 -20.04
CA LEU A 1055 -20.47 -1.33 -20.07
C LEU A 1055 -19.03 -0.88 -20.26
N THR A 1056 -18.11 -1.63 -19.64
CA THR A 1056 -16.67 -1.46 -19.81
C THR A 1056 -16.07 -2.56 -20.68
N HIS A 1057 -16.60 -3.78 -20.58
CA HIS A 1057 -16.16 -4.93 -21.36
C HIS A 1057 -17.38 -5.63 -21.96
N LEU A 1058 -17.27 -5.97 -23.24
CA LEU A 1058 -18.30 -6.61 -24.03
C LEU A 1058 -17.69 -7.81 -24.77
N SER A 1059 -18.20 -9.02 -24.55
CA SER A 1059 -17.83 -10.19 -25.36
C SER A 1059 -19.06 -10.78 -26.05
N TRP A 1060 -18.90 -11.05 -27.34
CA TRP A 1060 -19.90 -11.57 -28.27
C TRP A 1060 -19.34 -12.74 -29.09
N ASP A 1061 -18.43 -13.50 -28.49
CA ASP A 1061 -17.66 -14.56 -29.16
C ASP A 1061 -18.56 -15.74 -29.60
N ASP A 1062 -18.14 -16.53 -30.59
CA ASP A 1062 -18.86 -17.74 -31.08
C ASP A 1062 -20.33 -17.51 -31.48
N ASN A 1063 -20.62 -16.40 -32.15
CA ASN A 1063 -21.96 -16.11 -32.67
C ASN A 1063 -21.97 -16.12 -34.21
N ALA A 1064 -23.05 -15.64 -34.82
CA ALA A 1064 -23.22 -15.55 -36.26
C ALA A 1064 -23.18 -14.08 -36.75
N LEU A 1065 -22.39 -13.21 -36.11
CA LEU A 1065 -22.26 -11.81 -36.50
C LEU A 1065 -21.58 -11.69 -37.86
N THR A 1066 -22.19 -10.97 -38.80
CA THR A 1066 -21.60 -10.69 -40.12
C THR A 1066 -20.91 -9.33 -40.20
N GLU A 1067 -21.29 -8.38 -39.34
CA GLU A 1067 -20.76 -7.02 -39.30
C GLU A 1067 -20.76 -6.44 -37.88
N LEU A 1068 -19.91 -5.45 -37.64
CA LEU A 1068 -19.88 -4.69 -36.38
C LEU A 1068 -20.83 -3.48 -36.46
N PRO A 1069 -21.68 -3.25 -35.44
CA PRO A 1069 -22.68 -2.18 -35.50
C PRO A 1069 -22.07 -0.78 -35.37
N THR A 1070 -22.62 0.18 -36.11
CA THR A 1070 -22.23 1.61 -36.05
C THR A 1070 -22.52 2.26 -34.70
N ALA A 1071 -23.40 1.67 -33.89
CA ALA A 1071 -23.69 2.14 -32.54
C ALA A 1071 -22.48 2.06 -31.58
N LEU A 1072 -21.43 1.29 -31.91
CA LEU A 1072 -20.17 1.25 -31.16
C LEU A 1072 -19.48 2.62 -31.07
N LEU A 1073 -19.73 3.53 -32.02
CA LEU A 1073 -19.15 4.88 -32.05
C LEU A 1073 -19.61 5.76 -30.87
N VAL A 1074 -20.84 5.52 -30.38
CA VAL A 1074 -21.50 6.39 -29.40
C VAL A 1074 -21.17 5.96 -27.96
N SER A 1075 -20.59 4.78 -27.78
CA SER A 1075 -20.26 4.27 -26.45
C SER A 1075 -19.04 4.99 -25.86
N SER A 1076 -19.22 5.64 -24.70
CA SER A 1076 -18.17 6.42 -24.03
C SER A 1076 -17.51 5.71 -22.85
N THR A 1077 -18.06 4.58 -22.41
CA THR A 1077 -17.59 3.83 -21.23
C THR A 1077 -16.84 2.55 -21.58
N LEU A 1078 -16.92 2.12 -22.84
CA LEU A 1078 -16.48 0.80 -23.27
C LEU A 1078 -14.98 0.82 -23.58
N HIS A 1079 -14.26 -0.11 -22.95
CA HIS A 1079 -12.80 -0.23 -22.97
C HIS A 1079 -12.33 -1.44 -23.77
N SER A 1080 -13.07 -2.55 -23.76
CA SER A 1080 -12.72 -3.77 -24.51
C SER A 1080 -13.95 -4.39 -25.17
N VAL A 1081 -13.82 -4.75 -26.46
CA VAL A 1081 -14.82 -5.49 -27.24
C VAL A 1081 -14.19 -6.77 -27.77
N SER A 1082 -14.85 -7.90 -27.58
CA SER A 1082 -14.48 -9.19 -28.16
C SER A 1082 -15.61 -9.72 -29.04
N CYS A 1083 -15.28 -10.06 -30.29
CA CYS A 1083 -16.19 -10.69 -31.25
C CYS A 1083 -15.43 -11.81 -32.00
N ILE A 1084 -14.82 -12.70 -31.23
CA ILE A 1084 -14.02 -13.82 -31.72
C ILE A 1084 -14.92 -14.89 -32.37
N ASN A 1085 -14.42 -15.61 -33.38
CA ASN A 1085 -15.07 -16.73 -34.03
C ASN A 1085 -16.51 -16.44 -34.47
N ASN A 1086 -16.66 -15.40 -35.29
CA ASN A 1086 -17.92 -14.97 -35.90
C ASN A 1086 -17.79 -15.00 -37.44
N ALA A 1087 -18.77 -14.46 -38.17
CA ALA A 1087 -18.77 -14.37 -39.63
C ALA A 1087 -18.41 -12.97 -40.16
N ILE A 1088 -17.62 -12.18 -39.41
CA ILE A 1088 -17.30 -10.80 -39.76
C ILE A 1088 -16.31 -10.76 -40.93
N THR A 1089 -16.68 -10.07 -42.02
CA THR A 1089 -15.87 -9.99 -43.24
C THR A 1089 -15.10 -8.67 -43.39
N THR A 1090 -15.60 -7.59 -42.80
CA THR A 1090 -15.00 -6.25 -42.90
C THR A 1090 -14.99 -5.51 -41.58
N VAL A 1091 -13.90 -4.78 -41.30
CA VAL A 1091 -13.83 -3.83 -40.18
C VAL A 1091 -14.31 -2.45 -40.67
N PRO A 1092 -15.26 -1.79 -39.98
CA PRO A 1092 -15.86 -0.57 -40.50
C PRO A 1092 -14.95 0.68 -40.44
N LEU A 1093 -15.18 1.63 -41.35
CA LEU A 1093 -14.38 2.85 -41.60
C LEU A 1093 -14.59 4.01 -40.60
N PHE A 1094 -15.05 3.74 -39.39
CA PHE A 1094 -15.49 4.80 -38.47
C PHE A 1094 -14.40 5.33 -37.53
N ALA A 1095 -14.61 6.54 -37.01
CA ALA A 1095 -13.84 7.07 -35.89
C ALA A 1095 -14.23 6.35 -34.59
N TRP A 1096 -13.39 5.39 -34.17
CA TRP A 1096 -13.61 4.62 -32.94
C TRP A 1096 -13.56 5.50 -31.68
N PRO A 1097 -14.35 5.20 -30.64
CA PRO A 1097 -14.38 6.00 -29.42
C PRO A 1097 -13.04 5.96 -28.67
N ALA A 1098 -12.62 7.10 -28.11
CA ALA A 1098 -11.33 7.23 -27.42
C ALA A 1098 -11.20 6.35 -26.16
N SER A 1099 -12.32 5.94 -25.57
CA SER A 1099 -12.37 5.03 -24.42
C SER A 1099 -11.91 3.62 -24.77
N LEU A 1100 -12.06 3.20 -26.04
CA LEU A 1100 -11.81 1.84 -26.48
C LEU A 1100 -10.30 1.58 -26.56
N GLN A 1101 -9.87 0.58 -25.78
CA GLN A 1101 -8.48 0.18 -25.64
C GLN A 1101 -8.19 -1.13 -26.37
N GLN A 1102 -9.18 -1.99 -26.57
CA GLN A 1102 -9.01 -3.31 -27.17
C GLN A 1102 -10.21 -3.74 -28.02
N LEU A 1103 -9.94 -4.38 -29.15
CA LEU A 1103 -10.87 -5.00 -30.09
C LEU A 1103 -10.32 -6.36 -30.53
N LEU A 1104 -10.97 -7.45 -30.13
CA LEU A 1104 -10.60 -8.82 -30.48
C LEU A 1104 -11.53 -9.38 -31.55
N LEU A 1105 -10.97 -9.84 -32.66
CA LEU A 1105 -11.69 -10.31 -33.86
C LEU A 1105 -11.11 -11.63 -34.40
N ASN A 1106 -10.46 -12.41 -33.55
CA ASN A 1106 -9.80 -13.67 -33.93
C ASN A 1106 -10.78 -14.64 -34.60
N GLY A 1107 -10.34 -15.45 -35.55
CA GLY A 1107 -11.15 -16.52 -36.16
C GLY A 1107 -12.27 -16.05 -37.10
N ASN A 1108 -12.32 -14.77 -37.47
CA ASN A 1108 -13.31 -14.25 -38.42
C ASN A 1108 -12.85 -14.37 -39.88
N PRO A 1109 -13.76 -14.44 -40.88
CA PRO A 1109 -13.42 -14.48 -42.31
C PRO A 1109 -12.98 -13.11 -42.87
N LEU A 1110 -12.10 -12.40 -42.16
CA LEU A 1110 -11.52 -11.13 -42.57
C LEU A 1110 -10.46 -11.36 -43.67
N SER A 1111 -10.71 -10.89 -44.89
CA SER A 1111 -9.76 -10.97 -46.01
C SER A 1111 -8.98 -9.68 -46.26
N GLU A 1112 -9.50 -8.54 -45.80
CA GLU A 1112 -8.89 -7.23 -45.97
C GLU A 1112 -9.15 -6.33 -44.75
N LEU A 1113 -8.29 -5.32 -44.58
CA LEU A 1113 -8.42 -4.30 -43.55
C LEU A 1113 -8.46 -2.91 -44.20
N PRO A 1114 -9.21 -1.96 -43.61
CA PRO A 1114 -9.29 -0.63 -44.18
C PRO A 1114 -7.96 0.12 -44.05
N ALA A 1115 -7.51 0.74 -45.15
CA ALA A 1115 -6.28 1.54 -45.21
C ALA A 1115 -6.26 2.75 -44.24
N THR A 1116 -7.44 3.15 -43.72
CA THR A 1116 -7.62 4.26 -42.78
C THR A 1116 -7.55 3.84 -41.30
N LEU A 1117 -7.14 2.61 -40.98
CA LEU A 1117 -6.91 2.19 -39.59
C LEU A 1117 -5.91 3.15 -38.91
N PRO A 1118 -6.23 3.73 -37.76
CA PRO A 1118 -5.32 4.65 -37.09
C PRO A 1118 -3.99 3.95 -36.74
N PHE A 1119 -2.86 4.57 -37.09
CA PHE A 1119 -1.53 4.03 -36.75
C PHE A 1119 -1.37 3.69 -35.25
N GLN A 1120 -1.99 4.47 -34.36
CA GLN A 1120 -1.99 4.19 -32.91
C GLN A 1120 -2.66 2.87 -32.52
N TRP A 1121 -3.63 2.40 -33.30
CA TRP A 1121 -4.31 1.13 -33.04
C TRP A 1121 -3.42 -0.07 -33.39
N ILE A 1122 -2.64 0.06 -34.47
CA ILE A 1122 -1.71 -0.99 -34.92
C ILE A 1122 -0.47 -1.02 -34.02
N ASN A 1123 0.14 0.14 -33.75
CA ASN A 1123 1.38 0.23 -32.95
C ASN A 1123 1.19 -0.16 -31.46
N LYS A 1124 -0.02 0.01 -30.92
CA LYS A 1124 -0.38 -0.46 -29.58
C LYS A 1124 -1.13 -1.80 -29.61
N ALA A 1125 -1.28 -2.39 -30.79
CA ALA A 1125 -2.03 -3.62 -31.05
C ALA A 1125 -3.35 -3.68 -30.28
N LYS A 1126 -4.09 -2.57 -30.37
CA LYS A 1126 -5.46 -2.45 -29.87
C LYS A 1126 -6.42 -3.35 -30.63
N ILE A 1127 -6.08 -3.73 -31.86
CA ILE A 1127 -6.84 -4.67 -32.67
C ILE A 1127 -6.07 -5.99 -32.77
N VAL A 1128 -6.75 -7.10 -32.54
CA VAL A 1128 -6.19 -8.45 -32.61
C VAL A 1128 -7.10 -9.28 -33.53
N ILE A 1129 -6.53 -9.88 -34.57
CA ILE A 1129 -7.25 -10.54 -35.68
C ILE A 1129 -6.62 -11.89 -36.02
N ARG A 1130 -6.23 -12.65 -34.99
CA ARG A 1130 -5.55 -13.94 -35.11
C ARG A 1130 -6.40 -14.96 -35.88
N ASP A 1131 -5.75 -15.93 -36.54
CA ASP A 1131 -6.44 -17.01 -37.26
C ASP A 1131 -7.46 -16.53 -38.33
N THR A 1132 -7.22 -15.37 -38.94
CA THR A 1132 -8.04 -14.81 -40.05
C THR A 1132 -7.41 -15.06 -41.43
N PRO A 1133 -8.20 -15.10 -42.53
CA PRO A 1133 -7.65 -15.20 -43.88
C PRO A 1133 -6.60 -14.12 -44.22
N TYR A 1134 -6.79 -12.89 -43.73
CA TYR A 1134 -5.83 -11.79 -43.87
C TYR A 1134 -4.49 -12.13 -43.22
N CYS A 1135 -4.48 -12.55 -41.94
CA CYS A 1135 -3.24 -12.92 -41.25
C CYS A 1135 -2.59 -14.17 -41.86
N ASN A 1136 -3.39 -15.18 -42.25
CA ASN A 1136 -2.87 -16.38 -42.89
C ASN A 1136 -2.17 -16.08 -44.22
N ASN A 1137 -2.75 -15.20 -45.05
CA ASN A 1137 -2.12 -14.74 -46.29
C ASN A 1137 -0.86 -13.94 -46.02
N LEU A 1138 -0.89 -13.05 -45.01
CA LEU A 1138 0.25 -12.22 -44.63
C LEU A 1138 1.44 -13.08 -44.13
N LEU A 1139 1.17 -14.10 -43.29
CA LEU A 1139 2.17 -15.01 -42.72
C LEU A 1139 2.84 -15.94 -43.75
N VAL A 1140 2.13 -16.30 -44.83
CA VAL A 1140 2.66 -17.17 -45.89
C VAL A 1140 3.37 -16.35 -46.99
N SER A 1141 3.03 -15.06 -47.15
CA SER A 1141 3.66 -14.20 -48.14
C SER A 1141 5.07 -13.77 -47.73
N THR A 1142 6.03 -13.82 -48.67
CA THR A 1142 7.36 -13.21 -48.45
C THR A 1142 7.26 -11.69 -48.62
N PRO A 1143 7.97 -10.88 -47.81
CA PRO A 1143 8.03 -9.44 -48.00
C PRO A 1143 8.51 -9.11 -49.41
N ALA A 1144 7.60 -8.65 -50.26
CA ALA A 1144 7.83 -8.38 -51.67
C ALA A 1144 7.29 -6.99 -52.02
N ASP A 1145 7.73 -6.44 -53.14
CA ASP A 1145 7.42 -5.08 -53.64
C ASP A 1145 5.91 -4.78 -53.83
N ASN A 1146 5.01 -5.74 -53.58
CA ASN A 1146 3.54 -5.63 -53.70
C ASN A 1146 2.80 -5.43 -52.37
N TRP A 1147 3.49 -5.33 -51.24
CA TRP A 1147 2.84 -5.07 -49.95
C TRP A 1147 2.38 -3.61 -49.81
N THR A 1148 1.21 -3.39 -49.21
CA THR A 1148 0.76 -2.03 -48.90
C THR A 1148 1.48 -1.49 -47.66
N SER A 1149 1.42 -0.17 -47.44
CA SER A 1149 1.95 0.45 -46.22
C SER A 1149 1.31 -0.10 -44.94
N LEU A 1150 0.05 -0.55 -45.02
CA LEU A 1150 -0.67 -1.17 -43.91
C LEU A 1150 -0.12 -2.57 -43.61
N ASP A 1151 0.18 -3.37 -44.63
CA ASP A 1151 0.72 -4.73 -44.49
C ASP A 1151 2.11 -4.71 -43.82
N HIS A 1152 2.96 -3.74 -44.19
CA HIS A 1152 4.24 -3.54 -43.51
C HIS A 1152 4.10 -3.18 -42.02
N LEU A 1153 3.10 -2.38 -41.67
CA LEU A 1153 2.83 -1.97 -40.27
C LEU A 1153 2.28 -3.12 -39.42
N ILE A 1154 1.43 -3.96 -40.00
CA ILE A 1154 0.88 -5.13 -39.33
C ILE A 1154 1.93 -6.23 -39.22
N HIS A 1155 2.76 -6.44 -40.25
CA HIS A 1155 3.87 -7.39 -40.17
C HIS A 1155 4.87 -7.04 -39.06
N ALA A 1156 5.17 -5.75 -38.86
CA ALA A 1156 6.02 -5.29 -37.76
C ALA A 1156 5.47 -5.64 -36.36
N ASN A 1157 4.15 -5.86 -36.24
CA ASN A 1157 3.45 -6.25 -35.00
C ASN A 1157 2.81 -7.64 -35.10
N VAL A 1158 3.29 -8.50 -36.01
CA VAL A 1158 2.58 -9.74 -36.39
C VAL A 1158 2.39 -10.70 -35.20
N GLY A 1159 3.36 -10.78 -34.29
CA GLY A 1159 3.30 -11.66 -33.11
C GLY A 1159 2.21 -11.27 -32.11
N SER A 1160 1.65 -10.07 -32.24
CA SER A 1160 0.70 -9.52 -31.30
C SER A 1160 -0.70 -9.38 -31.92
N ILE A 1161 -0.77 -9.00 -33.20
CA ILE A 1161 -2.02 -8.83 -33.97
C ILE A 1161 -2.46 -10.14 -34.67
N CYS A 1162 -1.52 -10.91 -35.20
CA CYS A 1162 -1.74 -12.01 -36.16
C CYS A 1162 -1.12 -13.35 -35.74
N SER A 1163 -0.65 -13.51 -34.50
CA SER A 1163 -0.14 -14.81 -34.02
C SER A 1163 -1.25 -15.87 -34.00
N ASN A 1164 -0.88 -17.15 -34.04
CA ASN A 1164 -1.88 -18.22 -33.98
C ASN A 1164 -2.14 -18.59 -32.52
N ASP A 1165 -3.41 -18.66 -32.15
CA ASP A 1165 -3.81 -19.19 -30.85
C ASP A 1165 -3.72 -20.74 -30.89
N CYS A 1166 -3.61 -21.38 -29.72
CA CYS A 1166 -3.54 -22.85 -29.67
C CYS A 1166 -4.85 -23.50 -30.17
N GLY A 1167 -5.97 -22.76 -30.06
CA GLY A 1167 -7.27 -23.04 -30.66
C GLY A 1167 -7.92 -21.71 -31.06
N VAL A 1168 -8.80 -21.71 -32.06
CA VAL A 1168 -9.43 -20.47 -32.55
C VAL A 1168 -10.23 -19.83 -31.42
N GLY A 1169 -9.82 -18.64 -30.99
CA GLY A 1169 -10.45 -17.93 -29.89
C GLY A 1169 -10.02 -18.36 -28.49
N CYS A 1170 -9.20 -19.40 -28.39
CA CYS A 1170 -8.54 -19.77 -27.15
C CYS A 1170 -7.35 -18.85 -26.89
N THR A 1171 -7.66 -17.69 -26.32
CA THR A 1171 -6.61 -16.81 -25.81
C THR A 1171 -5.85 -17.49 -24.68
N ILE A 1172 -4.56 -17.21 -24.60
CA ILE A 1172 -3.62 -17.63 -23.55
C ILE A 1172 -4.19 -17.54 -22.14
N ASP A 1173 -4.93 -16.46 -21.85
CA ASP A 1173 -5.50 -16.21 -20.53
C ASP A 1173 -6.70 -17.11 -20.18
N ARG A 1174 -7.24 -17.84 -21.17
CA ARG A 1174 -8.29 -18.86 -21.01
C ARG A 1174 -7.71 -20.24 -20.74
N VAL A 1175 -6.46 -20.50 -21.16
CA VAL A 1175 -5.82 -21.80 -20.97
C VAL A 1175 -5.45 -22.00 -19.51
N GLY A 1176 -6.07 -22.96 -18.83
CA GLY A 1176 -5.74 -23.26 -17.43
C GLY A 1176 -6.33 -22.25 -16.43
N ASP A 1177 -7.44 -21.58 -16.78
CA ASP A 1177 -8.10 -20.56 -15.95
C ASP A 1177 -9.02 -21.14 -14.85
N GLY A 1178 -9.15 -22.46 -14.82
CA GLY A 1178 -9.99 -23.24 -13.91
C GLY A 1178 -11.43 -23.43 -14.39
N ASN A 1179 -11.79 -22.93 -15.57
CA ASN A 1179 -13.07 -23.17 -16.23
C ASN A 1179 -12.82 -23.97 -17.52
N CYS A 1180 -13.71 -24.92 -17.83
CA CYS A 1180 -13.60 -25.57 -19.13
C CYS A 1180 -14.09 -24.63 -20.25
N ASP A 1181 -13.15 -24.05 -20.99
CA ASP A 1181 -13.43 -23.28 -22.20
C ASP A 1181 -13.35 -24.19 -23.43
N LEU A 1182 -14.51 -24.40 -24.07
CA LEU A 1182 -14.63 -25.32 -25.21
C LEU A 1182 -13.70 -24.98 -26.38
N GLN A 1183 -13.39 -23.70 -26.59
CA GLN A 1183 -12.42 -23.25 -27.60
C GLN A 1183 -10.98 -23.69 -27.28
N CYS A 1184 -10.66 -23.82 -26.00
CA CYS A 1184 -9.37 -24.26 -25.47
C CYS A 1184 -9.28 -25.79 -25.31
N ASN A 1185 -10.39 -26.50 -25.47
CA ASN A 1185 -10.46 -27.95 -25.40
C ASN A 1185 -9.94 -28.64 -26.67
N VAL A 1186 -8.72 -28.33 -27.07
CA VAL A 1186 -8.01 -28.94 -28.20
C VAL A 1186 -6.64 -29.44 -27.77
N SER A 1187 -6.14 -30.48 -28.43
CA SER A 1187 -4.85 -31.10 -28.07
C SER A 1187 -3.67 -30.12 -28.15
N LYS A 1188 -3.74 -29.11 -29.02
CA LYS A 1188 -2.75 -28.03 -29.13
C LYS A 1188 -2.72 -27.10 -27.92
N CYS A 1189 -3.84 -26.97 -27.20
CA CYS A 1189 -3.96 -26.20 -25.95
C CYS A 1189 -3.83 -27.11 -24.71
N TYR A 1190 -3.33 -28.34 -24.87
CA TYR A 1190 -3.28 -29.35 -23.80
C TYR A 1190 -4.65 -29.59 -23.13
N PHE A 1191 -5.74 -29.55 -23.91
CA PHE A 1191 -7.13 -29.69 -23.42
C PHE A 1191 -7.43 -28.71 -22.28
N ASP A 1192 -7.20 -27.43 -22.55
CA ASP A 1192 -7.35 -26.36 -21.57
C ASP A 1192 -6.47 -26.55 -20.31
N SER A 1193 -5.22 -27.01 -20.51
CA SER A 1193 -4.33 -27.47 -19.43
C SER A 1193 -4.95 -28.48 -18.45
N GLY A 1194 -5.97 -29.23 -18.89
CA GLY A 1194 -6.70 -30.19 -18.08
C GLY A 1194 -7.95 -29.64 -17.38
N ASP A 1195 -8.33 -28.37 -17.58
CA ASP A 1195 -9.59 -27.82 -17.05
C ASP A 1195 -10.82 -28.43 -17.73
N CYS A 1196 -10.66 -28.86 -18.98
CA CYS A 1196 -11.68 -29.50 -19.81
C CYS A 1196 -11.60 -31.03 -19.88
N ASP A 1197 -10.79 -31.68 -19.04
CA ASP A 1197 -10.58 -33.14 -19.11
C ASP A 1197 -11.94 -33.91 -18.97
N PRO A 1198 -12.14 -35.00 -19.74
CA PRO A 1198 -13.45 -35.54 -20.14
C PRO A 1198 -14.26 -36.30 -19.08
#